data_AF-A0A7L4CR61-F1
#
_entry.id   AF-A0A7L4CR61-F1
#
_cell.length_a   1.000
_cell.length_b   1.000
_cell.length_c   1.000
_cell.angle_alpha   90.00
_cell.angle_beta   90.00
_cell.angle_gamma   90.00
#
_symmetry.space_group_name_H-M   'P 1'
#
loop_
_entity.id
_entity.type
_entity.pdbx_description
1 polymer ?
#
loop_
_entity_poly.entity_id
_entity_poly.type
_entity_poly.pdbx_seq_one_letter_code
_entity_poly.pdbx_strand_id
1 'polypeptide(L)'
;DIAVGAPFEGPGKVYIYHSSAEGLLAKPRQVISGSDLGPASMRSFGYALSGGLDVDGNSYPDLLVGSLAERVVLLRARPVINILNKTFTVTPSKVDPARCTPDSCITVTVCFSYNQSAGDPKYKEKITLEYTLEADKDRHPPRVRFLGTHSATYRGIFPMPETRCESKELLLLDNIRDKLHPIVLSMNYSLVEKPRSFQLGPHSLDAFPVLNQDQSHENETKIEFQKECGSDNKCYSNLQLQSSFVTDQNQPLPRLNGTQVLQYSRDVRKLHLSINITNVPTTPANGEDAHEALLNVTVPASLLPSSIRPSGACTFAETVLCELGNPFKRNQRAELIITFEAIGIMLDTREILVWMDLSTQSTQEDLQPVLAKLLVDYSIQSSLSVAPSHAQSHFSGTVVGESAMRGEQDVGSPLTFDFQVTTKGESLGTLGTILLGFEWPYEIPNGKWLLYPTEILVNSNETCHPPGGVINPLNLTLLEDQAPSRQRRELEPPEVVEPPVTLATAKKAKSEVVLSCSKGTARCVWFECPLLQTQHPTTFSIRARVWNSTFIEEYKDFDRVKVDGTATLFLRTHVPTINMRNHTVRFSVDVDSELTEEQPAEIALWLVLVAVAAGLLLLGLIILLLWKCDFFQRTRYYRIMPKYHAVRIRQDQRYQPGALLPRRRKKHWVTKWQEPEKYY
;
A
#
# COMPACT_ATOMS: atom_id res chain seq x y z
N ASP A 1 -46.62 -2.73 63.04
CA ASP A 1 -46.50 -1.39 62.42
C ASP A 1 -46.67 -0.30 63.46
N ILE A 2 -46.09 0.88 63.23
CA ILE A 2 -46.28 2.06 64.08
C ILE A 2 -46.48 3.33 63.25
N ALA A 3 -47.18 4.31 63.82
CA ALA A 3 -47.28 5.66 63.29
C ALA A 3 -46.48 6.63 64.16
N VAL A 4 -45.68 7.50 63.54
CA VAL A 4 -44.85 8.51 64.23
C VAL A 4 -45.25 9.89 63.73
N GLY A 5 -45.68 10.76 64.63
CA GLY A 5 -46.07 12.13 64.33
C GLY A 5 -44.89 13.09 64.32
N ALA A 6 -44.81 13.95 63.30
CA ALA A 6 -43.87 15.06 63.19
C ALA A 6 -44.65 16.38 63.05
N PRO A 7 -45.28 16.87 64.14
CA PRO A 7 -46.22 17.99 64.07
C PRO A 7 -45.59 19.30 63.60
N PHE A 8 -44.29 19.51 63.79
CA PHE A 8 -43.62 20.76 63.43
C PHE A 8 -42.87 20.70 62.10
N GLU A 9 -43.00 19.60 61.36
CA GLU A 9 -42.43 19.48 60.01
C GLU A 9 -43.41 20.04 58.97
N GLY A 10 -43.22 21.30 58.57
CA GLY A 10 -44.17 22.01 57.70
C GLY A 10 -45.54 22.17 58.38
N PRO A 11 -46.67 21.82 57.72
CA PRO A 11 -48.00 21.81 58.36
C PRO A 11 -48.20 20.67 59.38
N GLY A 12 -47.21 19.78 59.50
CA GLY A 12 -47.22 18.55 60.28
C GLY A 12 -47.37 17.32 59.39
N LYS A 13 -46.70 16.24 59.77
CA LYS A 13 -46.69 14.96 59.03
C LYS A 13 -46.91 13.78 59.97
N VAL A 14 -47.38 12.67 59.40
CA VAL A 14 -47.41 11.36 60.05
C VAL A 14 -46.67 10.35 59.18
N TYR A 15 -45.71 9.66 59.79
CA TYR A 15 -44.90 8.63 59.17
C TYR A 15 -45.41 7.24 59.61
N ILE A 16 -45.70 6.36 58.64
CA ILE A 16 -46.09 4.98 58.90
C ILE A 16 -44.89 4.08 58.65
N TYR A 17 -44.50 3.32 59.67
CA TYR A 17 -43.40 2.36 59.62
C TYR A 17 -43.94 0.94 59.74
N HIS A 18 -43.58 0.07 58.80
CA HIS A 18 -43.89 -1.35 58.89
C HIS A 18 -42.92 -2.07 59.84
N SER A 19 -43.43 -3.06 60.55
CA SER A 19 -42.64 -4.00 61.34
C SER A 19 -42.44 -5.30 60.57
N SER A 20 -41.25 -5.89 60.67
CA SER A 20 -40.93 -7.24 60.20
C SER A 20 -40.61 -8.17 61.37
N ALA A 21 -40.37 -9.45 61.09
CA ALA A 21 -39.88 -10.41 62.09
C ALA A 21 -38.52 -10.00 62.70
N GLU A 22 -37.74 -9.17 62.00
CA GLU A 22 -36.43 -8.67 62.45
C GLU A 22 -36.52 -7.35 63.23
N GLY A 23 -37.71 -6.76 63.35
CA GLY A 23 -37.95 -5.50 64.06
C GLY A 23 -38.55 -4.41 63.17
N LEU A 24 -38.35 -3.15 63.55
CA LEU A 24 -38.92 -2.01 62.83
C LEU A 24 -38.07 -1.64 61.62
N LEU A 25 -38.68 -1.46 60.45
CA LEU A 25 -37.97 -0.98 59.25
C LEU A 25 -37.49 0.46 59.43
N ALA A 26 -36.25 0.77 59.03
CA ALA A 26 -35.66 2.10 59.22
C ALA A 26 -36.29 3.20 58.34
N LYS A 27 -36.89 2.84 57.19
CA LYS A 27 -37.54 3.78 56.27
C LYS A 27 -39.06 3.71 56.42
N PRO A 28 -39.76 4.86 56.49
CA PRO A 28 -41.21 4.89 56.50
C PRO A 28 -41.75 4.43 55.15
N ARG A 29 -42.89 3.72 55.16
CA ARG A 29 -43.54 3.17 53.98
C ARG A 29 -44.63 4.08 53.43
N GLN A 30 -45.21 4.90 54.29
CA GLN A 30 -46.14 5.94 53.90
C GLN A 30 -45.86 7.20 54.71
N VAL A 31 -45.94 8.35 54.05
CA VAL A 31 -45.84 9.66 54.69
C VAL A 31 -47.09 10.43 54.34
N ILE A 32 -47.78 10.93 55.35
CA ILE A 32 -49.06 11.63 55.20
C ILE A 32 -48.83 13.05 55.69
N SER A 33 -48.90 14.03 54.77
CA SER A 33 -48.73 15.43 55.11
C SER A 33 -50.07 16.09 55.40
N GLY A 34 -50.10 16.97 56.40
CA GLY A 34 -51.28 17.79 56.70
C GLY A 34 -51.69 18.69 55.53
N SER A 35 -50.77 19.01 54.61
CA SER A 35 -51.06 19.75 53.38
C SER A 35 -51.97 18.99 52.41
N ASP A 36 -51.97 17.66 52.44
CA ASP A 36 -52.56 16.82 51.40
C ASP A 36 -54.04 16.49 51.69
N LEU A 37 -54.51 16.85 52.89
CA LEU A 37 -55.81 16.46 53.44
C LEU A 37 -56.94 17.47 53.16
N GLY A 38 -56.69 18.47 52.30
CA GLY A 38 -57.72 19.38 51.77
C GLY A 38 -57.31 20.86 51.75
N PRO A 39 -58.22 21.77 51.32
CA PRO A 39 -57.92 23.19 51.08
C PRO A 39 -57.71 24.03 52.35
N ALA A 40 -57.94 23.46 53.52
CA ALA A 40 -57.97 24.19 54.77
C ALA A 40 -56.67 23.97 55.56
N SER A 41 -56.09 25.06 56.09
CA SER A 41 -54.77 25.05 56.72
C SER A 41 -54.73 24.09 57.93
N MET A 42 -53.97 23.01 57.80
CA MET A 42 -53.56 22.16 58.91
C MET A 42 -52.30 22.74 59.56
N ARG A 43 -52.26 22.79 60.89
CA ARG A 43 -51.06 23.11 61.67
C ARG A 43 -50.86 22.07 62.75
N SER A 44 -49.61 21.69 63.03
CA SER A 44 -49.32 20.68 64.05
C SER A 44 -50.04 19.35 63.81
N PHE A 45 -50.24 18.96 62.55
CA PHE A 45 -50.83 17.67 62.20
C PHE A 45 -49.91 16.53 62.64
N GLY A 46 -50.42 15.57 63.41
CA GLY A 46 -49.62 14.50 64.01
C GLY A 46 -49.21 14.77 65.46
N TYR A 47 -49.77 15.79 66.13
CA TYR A 47 -49.47 16.07 67.54
C TYR A 47 -50.02 15.02 68.49
N ALA A 48 -51.20 14.48 68.18
CA ALA A 48 -51.81 13.37 68.91
C ALA A 48 -52.22 12.28 67.92
N LEU A 49 -52.01 11.01 68.31
CA LEU A 49 -52.31 9.84 67.49
C LEU A 49 -53.12 8.84 68.32
N SER A 50 -54.13 8.22 67.73
CA SER A 50 -54.87 7.09 68.31
C SER A 50 -55.21 6.12 67.19
N GLY A 51 -54.75 4.88 67.27
CA GLY A 51 -55.00 3.86 66.26
C GLY A 51 -55.29 2.48 66.86
N GLY A 52 -55.43 1.47 66.02
CA GLY A 52 -55.64 0.07 66.45
C GLY A 52 -57.10 -0.35 66.55
N LEU A 53 -58.04 0.52 66.15
CA LEU A 53 -59.48 0.23 66.08
C LEU A 53 -59.94 0.34 64.63
N ASP A 54 -60.63 -0.67 64.13
CA ASP A 54 -61.37 -0.63 62.86
C ASP A 54 -62.72 0.08 63.09
N VAL A 55 -62.94 1.20 62.40
CA VAL A 55 -64.16 2.00 62.56
C VAL A 55 -65.16 1.83 61.43
N ASP A 56 -64.81 1.14 60.34
CA ASP A 56 -65.66 0.95 59.16
C ASP A 56 -65.96 -0.51 58.81
N GLY A 57 -65.43 -1.45 59.58
CA GLY A 57 -65.76 -2.88 59.54
C GLY A 57 -65.02 -3.66 58.46
N ASN A 58 -63.96 -3.10 57.87
CA ASN A 58 -63.17 -3.75 56.81
C ASN A 58 -62.08 -4.69 57.35
N SER A 59 -61.98 -4.87 58.67
CA SER A 59 -60.99 -5.68 59.39
C SER A 59 -59.56 -5.13 59.38
N TYR A 60 -59.35 -3.87 59.00
CA TYR A 60 -58.07 -3.17 59.10
C TYR A 60 -58.15 -2.04 60.15
N PRO A 61 -57.15 -1.90 61.04
CA PRO A 61 -57.16 -0.85 62.04
C PRO A 61 -56.94 0.53 61.41
N ASP A 62 -57.77 1.49 61.81
CA ASP A 62 -57.71 2.88 61.36
C ASP A 62 -56.87 3.76 62.30
N LEU A 63 -56.58 4.99 61.85
CA LEU A 63 -55.75 5.95 62.57
C LEU A 63 -56.44 7.32 62.68
N LEU A 64 -56.67 7.78 63.91
CA LEU A 64 -57.06 9.15 64.24
C LEU A 64 -55.82 10.00 64.47
N VAL A 65 -55.78 11.16 63.82
CA VAL A 65 -54.69 12.13 63.91
C VAL A 65 -55.24 13.48 64.35
N GLY A 66 -54.77 13.95 65.51
CA GLY A 66 -55.08 15.26 66.05
C GLY A 66 -54.14 16.35 65.54
N SER A 67 -54.70 17.56 65.42
CA SER A 67 -53.99 18.80 65.10
C SER A 67 -54.31 19.85 66.16
N LEU A 68 -53.34 20.71 66.49
CA LEU A 68 -53.55 21.85 67.40
C LEU A 68 -54.44 22.95 66.78
N ALA A 69 -54.83 22.83 65.52
CA ALA A 69 -55.75 23.73 64.84
C ALA A 69 -57.23 23.32 65.03
N GLU A 70 -57.57 22.76 66.20
CA GLU A 70 -58.93 22.30 66.57
C GLU A 70 -59.54 21.30 65.58
N ARG A 71 -58.72 20.38 65.05
CA ARG A 71 -59.13 19.40 64.05
C ARG A 71 -58.62 18.01 64.37
N VAL A 72 -59.44 17.02 63.98
CA VAL A 72 -59.11 15.60 64.01
C VAL A 72 -59.39 15.01 62.65
N VAL A 73 -58.46 14.21 62.15
CA VAL A 73 -58.61 13.47 60.88
C VAL A 73 -58.68 11.99 61.17
N LEU A 74 -59.68 11.34 60.60
CA LEU A 74 -59.76 9.89 60.53
C LEU A 74 -59.14 9.41 59.22
N LEU A 75 -58.01 8.74 59.32
CA LEU A 75 -57.34 8.04 58.22
C LEU A 75 -57.76 6.58 58.27
N ARG A 76 -58.44 6.12 57.21
CA ARG A 76 -58.95 4.76 57.15
C ARG A 76 -58.06 3.86 56.31
N ALA A 77 -57.80 2.66 56.82
CA ALA A 77 -56.97 1.67 56.16
C ALA A 77 -57.74 1.02 55.01
N ARG A 78 -57.03 0.73 53.92
CA ARG A 78 -57.59 0.05 52.74
C ARG A 78 -57.18 -1.43 52.78
N PRO A 79 -58.03 -2.35 52.29
CA PRO A 79 -57.64 -3.74 52.18
C PRO A 79 -56.44 -3.94 51.25
N VAL A 80 -55.50 -4.78 51.66
CA VAL A 80 -54.29 -5.09 50.88
C VAL A 80 -54.47 -6.44 50.19
N ILE A 81 -54.41 -6.45 48.86
CA ILE A 81 -54.52 -7.66 48.06
C ILE A 81 -53.14 -8.13 47.56
N ASN A 82 -52.93 -9.44 47.67
CA ASN A 82 -51.79 -10.15 47.11
C ASN A 82 -52.21 -10.83 45.81
N ILE A 83 -51.45 -10.62 44.74
CA ILE A 83 -51.61 -11.37 43.50
C ILE A 83 -50.93 -12.73 43.66
N LEU A 84 -51.70 -13.79 43.41
CA LEU A 84 -51.32 -15.19 43.47
C LEU A 84 -51.35 -15.78 42.05
N ASN A 85 -50.66 -16.91 41.84
CA ASN A 85 -50.60 -17.62 40.55
C ASN A 85 -50.31 -16.69 39.35
N LYS A 86 -49.40 -15.72 39.54
CA LYS A 86 -48.92 -14.80 38.52
C LYS A 86 -48.07 -15.57 37.50
N THR A 87 -48.72 -16.32 36.61
CA THR A 87 -48.03 -17.06 35.56
C THR A 87 -48.00 -16.21 34.30
N PHE A 88 -46.79 -15.93 33.84
CA PHE A 88 -46.53 -15.34 32.54
C PHE A 88 -45.68 -16.38 31.80
N THR A 89 -46.23 -16.98 30.76
CA THR A 89 -45.58 -18.10 30.05
C THR A 89 -45.76 -17.95 28.56
N VAL A 90 -44.77 -18.42 27.81
CA VAL A 90 -44.79 -18.39 26.35
C VAL A 90 -44.67 -19.80 25.77
N THR A 91 -45.46 -20.07 24.74
CA THR A 91 -45.48 -21.35 24.03
C THR A 91 -45.41 -21.12 22.52
N PRO A 92 -44.44 -21.72 21.81
CA PRO A 92 -43.32 -22.52 22.32
C PRO A 92 -42.22 -21.65 22.96
N SER A 93 -41.40 -22.25 23.83
CA SER A 93 -40.22 -21.57 24.41
C SER A 93 -39.04 -21.46 23.44
N LYS A 94 -39.04 -22.30 22.39
CA LYS A 94 -38.09 -22.27 21.28
C LYS A 94 -38.82 -22.12 19.95
N VAL A 95 -38.41 -21.16 19.13
CA VAL A 95 -39.05 -20.82 17.86
C VAL A 95 -38.10 -21.05 16.70
N ASP A 96 -38.56 -21.81 15.72
CA ASP A 96 -37.93 -21.92 14.41
C ASP A 96 -38.59 -20.95 13.43
N PRO A 97 -37.90 -19.90 12.98
CA PRO A 97 -38.44 -18.93 12.02
C PRO A 97 -38.96 -19.55 10.73
N ALA A 98 -38.40 -20.70 10.29
CA ALA A 98 -38.81 -21.35 9.05
C ALA A 98 -40.16 -22.09 9.17
N ARG A 99 -40.59 -22.40 10.40
CA ARG A 99 -41.83 -23.14 10.69
C ARG A 99 -42.95 -22.25 11.21
N CYS A 100 -42.69 -20.95 11.40
CA CYS A 100 -43.71 -19.97 11.73
C CYS A 100 -44.52 -19.59 10.49
N THR A 101 -45.85 -19.71 10.59
CA THR A 101 -46.78 -19.25 9.56
C THR A 101 -47.07 -17.74 9.68
N PRO A 102 -47.62 -17.10 8.65
CA PRO A 102 -48.04 -15.69 8.70
C PRO A 102 -49.11 -15.38 9.77
N ASP A 103 -49.78 -16.41 10.28
CA ASP A 103 -50.97 -16.29 11.13
C ASP A 103 -50.68 -16.38 12.64
N SER A 104 -49.39 -16.44 13.05
CA SER A 104 -48.88 -16.64 14.43
C SER A 104 -48.39 -18.06 14.74
N CYS A 105 -47.24 -18.14 15.40
CA CYS A 105 -46.65 -19.37 15.92
C CYS A 105 -46.29 -19.29 17.41
N ILE A 106 -46.55 -18.13 18.05
CA ILE A 106 -46.15 -17.84 19.42
C ILE A 106 -47.38 -17.37 20.18
N THR A 107 -47.65 -18.01 21.32
CA THR A 107 -48.75 -17.65 22.21
C THR A 107 -48.20 -17.31 23.58
N VAL A 108 -48.63 -16.17 24.11
CA VAL A 108 -48.30 -15.68 25.44
C VAL A 108 -49.53 -15.83 26.32
N THR A 109 -49.39 -16.51 27.45
CA THR A 109 -50.47 -16.75 28.41
C THR A 109 -50.17 -16.02 29.71
N VAL A 110 -51.15 -15.23 30.15
CA VAL A 110 -51.14 -14.51 31.42
C VAL A 110 -52.24 -15.06 32.32
N CYS A 111 -51.90 -15.38 33.56
CA CYS A 111 -52.89 -15.75 34.57
C CYS A 111 -52.67 -14.92 35.82
N PHE A 112 -53.79 -14.52 36.42
CA PHE A 112 -53.80 -13.83 37.70
C PHE A 112 -54.85 -14.46 38.60
N SER A 113 -54.55 -14.51 39.88
CA SER A 113 -55.52 -14.71 40.95
C SER A 113 -55.15 -13.78 42.09
N TYR A 114 -56.04 -13.54 43.04
CA TYR A 114 -55.72 -12.70 44.18
C TYR A 114 -56.27 -13.29 45.47
N ASN A 115 -55.65 -12.90 46.59
CA ASN A 115 -56.15 -13.13 47.94
C ASN A 115 -55.89 -11.88 48.78
N GLN A 116 -56.61 -11.72 49.88
CA GLN A 116 -56.28 -10.69 50.86
C GLN A 116 -55.03 -11.04 51.66
N SER A 117 -54.28 -10.02 52.06
CA SER A 117 -53.11 -10.15 52.93
C SER A 117 -53.51 -10.35 54.40
N ALA A 118 -54.44 -9.52 54.88
CA ALA A 118 -55.04 -9.57 56.21
C ALA A 118 -56.56 -9.31 56.13
N GLY A 119 -57.30 -9.54 57.21
CA GLY A 119 -58.73 -9.28 57.27
C GLY A 119 -59.62 -10.48 56.94
N ASP A 120 -60.82 -10.24 56.40
CA ASP A 120 -61.83 -11.29 56.20
C ASP A 120 -61.41 -12.33 55.14
N PRO A 121 -61.27 -13.62 55.51
CA PRO A 121 -60.98 -14.70 54.55
C PRO A 121 -62.10 -14.92 53.52
N LYS A 122 -63.29 -14.32 53.70
CA LYS A 122 -64.42 -14.39 52.76
C LYS A 122 -64.47 -13.26 51.75
N TYR A 123 -63.55 -12.31 51.81
CA TYR A 123 -63.51 -11.17 50.89
C TYR A 123 -63.39 -11.62 49.43
N LYS A 124 -64.34 -11.16 48.61
CA LYS A 124 -64.47 -11.51 47.19
C LYS A 124 -64.94 -10.31 46.37
N GLU A 125 -64.25 -9.18 46.54
CA GLU A 125 -64.55 -8.00 45.74
C GLU A 125 -64.18 -8.18 44.28
N LYS A 126 -65.02 -7.64 43.38
CA LYS A 126 -64.67 -7.62 41.95
C LYS A 126 -63.61 -6.56 41.73
N ILE A 127 -62.42 -7.00 41.34
CA ILE A 127 -61.27 -6.14 41.05
C ILE A 127 -60.86 -6.29 39.59
N THR A 128 -60.22 -5.26 39.08
CA THR A 128 -59.78 -5.21 37.69
C THR A 128 -58.34 -4.75 37.64
N LEU A 129 -57.48 -5.53 37.00
CA LEU A 129 -56.10 -5.11 36.72
C LEU A 129 -56.01 -4.54 35.31
N GLU A 130 -55.25 -3.47 35.15
CA GLU A 130 -54.73 -3.03 33.86
C GLU A 130 -53.33 -3.60 33.72
N TYR A 131 -53.08 -4.40 32.68
CA TYR A 131 -51.79 -5.00 32.42
C TYR A 131 -51.22 -4.55 31.07
N THR A 132 -49.91 -4.38 31.02
CA THR A 132 -49.16 -4.02 29.84
C THR A 132 -48.16 -5.11 29.51
N LEU A 133 -48.27 -5.69 28.32
CA LEU A 133 -47.30 -6.62 27.76
C LEU A 133 -46.43 -5.87 26.77
N GLU A 134 -45.13 -6.01 26.90
CA GLU A 134 -44.15 -5.43 26.00
C GLU A 134 -43.26 -6.53 25.44
N ALA A 135 -43.17 -6.58 24.12
CA ALA A 135 -42.46 -7.61 23.38
C ALA A 135 -41.14 -7.07 22.82
N ASP A 136 -40.04 -7.79 23.07
CA ASP A 136 -38.68 -7.44 22.66
C ASP A 136 -38.22 -6.09 23.26
N LYS A 137 -38.52 -5.87 24.56
CA LYS A 137 -38.26 -4.63 25.34
C LYS A 137 -36.86 -4.05 25.12
N ASP A 138 -35.85 -4.91 25.02
CA ASP A 138 -34.44 -4.52 24.92
C ASP A 138 -34.02 -4.12 23.49
N ARG A 139 -34.92 -4.17 22.50
CA ARG A 139 -34.56 -4.01 21.08
C ARG A 139 -35.51 -3.11 20.30
N HIS A 140 -34.93 -2.20 19.51
CA HIS A 140 -35.64 -1.37 18.55
C HIS A 140 -34.93 -1.44 17.17
N PRO A 141 -35.62 -1.85 16.08
CA PRO A 141 -37.01 -2.31 16.01
C PRO A 141 -37.23 -3.68 16.67
N PRO A 142 -38.43 -3.95 17.20
CA PRO A 142 -38.79 -5.22 17.83
C PRO A 142 -38.97 -6.31 16.77
N ARG A 143 -38.61 -7.55 17.10
CA ARG A 143 -38.69 -8.72 16.20
C ARG A 143 -40.06 -9.39 16.16
N VAL A 144 -40.89 -9.14 17.15
CA VAL A 144 -42.25 -9.69 17.27
C VAL A 144 -43.26 -8.58 17.54
N ARG A 145 -44.52 -8.80 17.16
CA ARG A 145 -45.63 -7.88 17.42
C ARG A 145 -46.88 -8.65 17.83
N PHE A 146 -47.74 -8.05 18.63
CA PHE A 146 -49.04 -8.66 18.97
C PHE A 146 -49.97 -8.65 17.76
N LEU A 147 -50.59 -9.79 17.46
CA LEU A 147 -51.41 -9.95 16.26
C LEU A 147 -52.59 -8.97 16.24
N GLY A 148 -53.27 -8.76 17.37
CA GLY A 148 -54.46 -7.92 17.45
C GLY A 148 -54.21 -6.40 17.38
N THR A 149 -53.02 -5.92 17.76
CA THR A 149 -52.69 -4.48 17.77
C THR A 149 -51.64 -4.09 16.73
N HIS A 150 -50.97 -5.07 16.12
CA HIS A 150 -49.79 -4.88 15.26
C HIS A 150 -48.70 -3.99 15.89
N SER A 151 -48.64 -3.99 17.23
CA SER A 151 -47.69 -3.23 18.04
C SER A 151 -46.84 -4.18 18.89
N ALA A 152 -45.65 -3.73 19.29
CA ALA A 152 -44.84 -4.46 20.27
C ALA A 152 -45.36 -4.31 21.71
N THR A 153 -46.29 -3.38 21.94
CA THR A 153 -46.96 -3.21 23.23
C THR A 153 -48.44 -3.55 23.13
N TYR A 154 -48.94 -4.30 24.10
CA TYR A 154 -50.35 -4.59 24.28
C TYR A 154 -50.81 -4.14 25.66
N ARG A 155 -51.92 -3.40 25.72
CA ARG A 155 -52.56 -3.02 26.98
C ARG A 155 -53.90 -3.75 27.08
N GLY A 156 -54.12 -4.42 28.21
CA GLY A 156 -55.29 -5.23 28.46
C GLY A 156 -55.88 -4.98 29.84
N ILE A 157 -57.13 -5.36 30.01
CA ILE A 157 -57.87 -5.29 31.26
C ILE A 157 -58.18 -6.72 31.69
N PHE A 158 -57.94 -7.04 32.95
CA PHE A 158 -58.10 -8.39 33.50
C PHE A 158 -59.04 -8.36 34.73
N PRO A 159 -60.33 -8.74 34.55
CA PRO A 159 -61.31 -8.77 35.64
C PRO A 159 -61.18 -10.06 36.48
N MET A 160 -61.12 -9.92 37.80
CA MET A 160 -61.08 -11.04 38.75
C MET A 160 -62.26 -10.98 39.72
N PRO A 161 -62.79 -12.14 40.18
CA PRO A 161 -62.25 -13.50 40.03
C PRO A 161 -62.77 -14.29 38.82
N GLU A 162 -63.53 -13.65 37.92
CA GLU A 162 -64.20 -14.31 36.79
C GLU A 162 -63.20 -14.87 35.77
N THR A 163 -62.16 -14.12 35.44
CA THR A 163 -61.10 -14.54 34.52
C THR A 163 -59.92 -15.13 35.30
N ARG A 164 -59.46 -16.32 34.88
CA ARG A 164 -58.29 -17.00 35.47
C ARG A 164 -57.04 -16.86 34.62
N CYS A 165 -57.17 -17.01 33.30
CA CYS A 165 -56.07 -16.90 32.34
C CYS A 165 -56.58 -16.30 31.02
N GLU A 166 -55.73 -15.52 30.35
CA GLU A 166 -55.94 -15.04 28.98
C GLU A 166 -54.69 -15.33 28.15
N SER A 167 -54.89 -15.60 26.86
CA SER A 167 -53.78 -15.81 25.91
C SER A 167 -53.83 -14.76 24.80
N LYS A 168 -52.64 -14.34 24.35
CA LYS A 168 -52.44 -13.40 23.24
C LYS A 168 -51.44 -13.97 22.25
N GLU A 169 -51.68 -13.73 20.97
CA GLU A 169 -50.83 -14.23 19.89
C GLU A 169 -49.79 -13.19 19.46
N LEU A 170 -48.58 -13.67 19.20
CA LEU A 170 -47.43 -12.90 18.73
C LEU A 170 -47.06 -13.33 17.31
N LEU A 171 -46.98 -12.34 16.44
CA LEU A 171 -46.48 -12.45 15.07
C LEU A 171 -44.96 -12.22 15.06
N LEU A 172 -44.22 -13.15 14.49
CA LEU A 172 -42.81 -12.98 14.17
C LEU A 172 -42.69 -12.15 12.88
N LEU A 173 -41.89 -11.08 12.90
CA LEU A 173 -41.71 -10.26 11.70
C LEU A 173 -40.83 -10.97 10.66
N ASP A 174 -41.10 -10.69 9.39
CA ASP A 174 -40.26 -11.16 8.29
C ASP A 174 -38.89 -10.47 8.31
N ASN A 175 -37.87 -11.14 7.76
CA ASN A 175 -36.51 -10.59 7.57
C ASN A 175 -35.75 -10.19 8.85
N ILE A 176 -36.00 -10.87 9.97
CA ILE A 176 -35.21 -10.69 11.20
C ILE A 176 -33.76 -11.10 10.94
N ARG A 177 -32.82 -10.16 11.12
CA ARG A 177 -31.38 -10.41 11.02
C ARG A 177 -30.85 -11.16 12.24
N ASP A 178 -31.18 -10.71 13.45
CA ASP A 178 -30.72 -11.34 14.69
C ASP A 178 -31.62 -12.49 15.13
N LYS A 179 -31.12 -13.70 14.88
CA LYS A 179 -31.70 -14.98 15.28
C LYS A 179 -30.89 -15.65 16.41
N LEU A 180 -30.01 -14.90 17.08
CA LEU A 180 -29.14 -15.42 18.15
C LEU A 180 -29.63 -15.06 19.54
N HIS A 181 -30.05 -13.81 19.74
CA HIS A 181 -30.49 -13.34 21.04
C HIS A 181 -31.93 -13.75 21.31
N PRO A 182 -32.27 -14.09 22.57
CA PRO A 182 -33.65 -14.38 22.93
C PRO A 182 -34.53 -13.13 22.77
N ILE A 183 -35.81 -13.34 22.47
CA ILE A 183 -36.83 -12.28 22.54
C ILE A 183 -37.31 -12.20 23.98
N VAL A 184 -37.10 -11.05 24.61
CA VAL A 184 -37.53 -10.79 26.00
C VAL A 184 -38.93 -10.19 25.99
N LEU A 185 -39.86 -10.86 26.65
CA LEU A 185 -41.21 -10.37 26.89
C LEU A 185 -41.29 -9.89 28.34
N SER A 186 -41.90 -8.73 28.56
CA SER A 186 -42.16 -8.21 29.90
C SER A 186 -43.64 -7.95 30.12
N MET A 187 -44.09 -8.16 31.36
CA MET A 187 -45.44 -7.92 31.82
C MET A 187 -45.40 -7.05 33.07
N ASN A 188 -46.10 -5.92 33.01
CA ASN A 188 -46.38 -5.07 34.16
C ASN A 188 -47.91 -4.99 34.36
N TYR A 189 -48.37 -4.80 35.59
CA TYR A 189 -49.78 -4.63 35.89
C TYR A 189 -50.01 -3.65 37.04
N SER A 190 -51.16 -3.01 37.02
CA SER A 190 -51.63 -2.08 38.05
C SER A 190 -53.11 -2.30 38.33
N LEU A 191 -53.58 -1.86 39.49
CA LEU A 191 -54.98 -1.97 39.88
C LEU A 191 -55.78 -0.77 39.36
N VAL A 192 -56.89 -1.05 38.68
CA VAL A 192 -57.82 0.00 38.25
C VAL A 192 -58.67 0.43 39.44
N GLU A 193 -58.45 1.65 39.94
CA GLU A 193 -59.26 2.20 41.03
C GLU A 193 -60.68 2.55 40.56
N LYS A 194 -61.69 2.11 41.32
CA LYS A 194 -63.08 2.52 41.11
C LYS A 194 -63.23 4.01 41.46
N PRO A 195 -64.09 4.77 40.75
CA PRO A 195 -64.37 6.15 41.12
C PRO A 195 -64.97 6.22 42.52
N ARG A 196 -64.46 7.15 43.33
CA ARG A 196 -64.95 7.36 44.70
C ARG A 196 -66.16 8.29 44.65
N SER A 197 -67.29 7.85 45.18
CA SER A 197 -68.42 8.74 45.49
C SER A 197 -68.31 9.19 46.94
N PHE A 198 -68.65 10.45 47.19
CA PHE A 198 -68.72 10.95 48.57
C PHE A 198 -69.90 10.27 49.28
N GLN A 199 -69.63 9.64 50.41
CA GLN A 199 -70.63 9.04 51.28
C GLN A 199 -70.47 9.60 52.69
N LEU A 200 -71.58 9.93 53.36
CA LEU A 200 -71.56 10.44 54.73
C LEU A 200 -71.35 9.30 55.72
N GLY A 201 -70.25 9.37 56.49
CA GLY A 201 -69.95 8.41 57.56
C GLY A 201 -68.82 7.42 57.20
N PRO A 202 -68.39 6.60 58.16
CA PRO A 202 -67.34 5.61 57.97
C PRO A 202 -67.89 4.36 57.26
N HIS A 203 -68.03 4.44 55.93
CA HIS A 203 -68.41 3.30 55.09
C HIS A 203 -67.22 2.44 54.70
N SER A 204 -67.30 1.11 54.85
CA SER A 204 -66.20 0.19 54.51
C SER A 204 -65.48 0.54 53.19
N LEU A 205 -64.15 0.54 53.25
CA LEU A 205 -63.27 0.72 52.10
C LEU A 205 -62.96 -0.58 51.34
N ASP A 206 -63.69 -1.66 51.60
CA ASP A 206 -63.53 -2.97 50.92
C ASP A 206 -63.54 -2.84 49.39
N ALA A 207 -64.38 -1.98 48.83
CA ALA A 207 -64.46 -1.78 47.39
C ALA A 207 -63.21 -1.12 46.75
N PHE A 208 -62.27 -0.63 47.57
CA PHE A 208 -61.09 0.12 47.14
C PHE A 208 -59.79 -0.52 47.67
N PRO A 209 -59.45 -1.76 47.29
CA PRO A 209 -58.22 -2.38 47.74
C PRO A 209 -56.98 -1.70 47.17
N VAL A 210 -55.81 -2.02 47.74
CA VAL A 210 -54.49 -1.66 47.21
C VAL A 210 -53.66 -2.92 46.95
N LEU A 211 -52.83 -2.90 45.92
CA LEU A 211 -51.85 -3.96 45.70
C LEU A 211 -50.79 -3.93 46.81
N ASN A 212 -50.36 -5.10 47.25
CA ASN A 212 -49.21 -5.21 48.11
C ASN A 212 -47.95 -4.67 47.41
N GLN A 213 -47.37 -3.61 47.99
CA GLN A 213 -46.19 -2.92 47.43
C GLN A 213 -44.90 -3.73 47.59
N ASP A 214 -44.87 -4.75 48.46
CA ASP A 214 -43.72 -5.63 48.61
C ASP A 214 -43.70 -6.77 47.57
N GLN A 215 -44.79 -6.97 46.81
CA GLN A 215 -44.81 -7.92 45.69
C GLN A 215 -44.26 -7.26 44.41
N SER A 216 -43.47 -8.00 43.63
CA SER A 216 -43.06 -7.53 42.29
C SER A 216 -44.26 -7.48 41.33
N HIS A 217 -44.51 -6.28 40.79
CA HIS A 217 -45.56 -6.08 39.78
C HIS A 217 -45.06 -6.33 38.35
N GLU A 218 -43.77 -6.65 38.20
CA GLU A 218 -43.15 -6.97 36.90
C GLU A 218 -42.78 -8.46 36.80
N ASN A 219 -43.01 -9.06 35.64
CA ASN A 219 -42.53 -10.40 35.28
C ASN A 219 -41.91 -10.37 33.90
N GLU A 220 -40.91 -11.21 33.67
CA GLU A 220 -40.28 -11.37 32.38
C GLU A 220 -40.24 -12.84 31.96
N THR A 221 -40.40 -13.08 30.67
CA THR A 221 -40.16 -14.38 30.03
C THR A 221 -39.39 -14.21 28.74
N LYS A 222 -38.80 -15.30 28.25
CA LYS A 222 -37.92 -15.26 27.09
C LYS A 222 -38.31 -16.34 26.09
N ILE A 223 -38.19 -16.01 24.81
CA ILE A 223 -38.31 -16.94 23.70
C ILE A 223 -36.93 -17.10 23.08
N GLU A 224 -36.44 -18.32 22.96
CA GLU A 224 -35.18 -18.60 22.27
C GLU A 224 -35.46 -18.93 20.80
N PHE A 225 -34.56 -18.52 19.90
CA PHE A 225 -34.55 -19.07 18.56
C PHE A 225 -33.96 -20.47 18.57
N GLN A 226 -34.46 -21.36 17.71
CA GLN A 226 -33.82 -22.64 17.47
C GLN A 226 -32.49 -22.39 16.74
N LYS A 227 -31.38 -22.73 17.42
CA LYS A 227 -30.02 -22.59 16.90
C LYS A 227 -29.47 -23.94 16.45
N GLU A 228 -28.60 -23.93 15.44
CA GLU A 228 -27.81 -25.10 15.04
C GLU A 228 -26.44 -25.14 15.75
N CYS A 229 -26.33 -24.49 16.91
CA CYS A 229 -25.08 -24.23 17.63
C CYS A 229 -24.85 -25.20 18.80
N GLY A 230 -24.93 -26.50 18.50
CA GLY A 230 -24.66 -27.55 19.48
C GLY A 230 -25.63 -27.61 20.67
N SER A 231 -25.19 -28.26 21.75
CA SER A 231 -26.00 -28.52 22.95
C SER A 231 -25.99 -27.39 23.98
N ASP A 232 -25.04 -26.45 23.88
CA ASP A 232 -24.90 -25.31 24.80
C ASP A 232 -25.58 -24.02 24.29
N ASN A 233 -26.20 -24.06 23.10
CA ASN A 233 -26.91 -22.95 22.43
C ASN A 233 -26.03 -21.70 22.22
N LYS A 234 -24.70 -21.86 22.18
CA LYS A 234 -23.73 -20.78 21.93
C LYS A 234 -22.96 -21.08 20.66
N CYS A 235 -23.06 -20.18 19.68
CA CYS A 235 -22.42 -20.36 18.39
C CYS A 235 -20.97 -19.87 18.44
N TYR A 236 -19.99 -20.78 18.34
CA TYR A 236 -18.57 -20.41 18.30
C TYR A 236 -18.06 -20.39 16.86
N SER A 237 -17.88 -19.21 16.29
CA SER A 237 -17.33 -19.05 14.94
C SER A 237 -15.80 -19.13 14.94
N ASN A 238 -15.22 -19.33 13.76
CA ASN A 238 -13.77 -19.20 13.55
C ASN A 238 -13.50 -18.46 12.23
N LEU A 239 -13.94 -17.21 12.16
CA LEU A 239 -13.69 -16.35 11.02
C LEU A 239 -12.19 -16.00 10.95
N GLN A 240 -11.55 -16.32 9.82
CA GLN A 240 -10.17 -15.96 9.54
C GLN A 240 -10.06 -15.20 8.23
N LEU A 241 -9.27 -14.13 8.22
CA LEU A 241 -9.03 -13.27 7.06
C LEU A 241 -7.59 -13.37 6.57
N GLN A 242 -7.43 -13.51 5.27
CA GLN A 242 -6.15 -13.37 4.58
C GLN A 242 -6.31 -12.38 3.43
N SER A 243 -5.33 -11.50 3.24
CA SER A 243 -5.37 -10.45 2.22
C SER A 243 -4.07 -10.36 1.44
N SER A 244 -4.15 -10.07 0.14
CA SER A 244 -2.97 -9.76 -0.68
C SER A 244 -3.31 -8.84 -1.84
N PHE A 245 -2.42 -7.90 -2.13
CA PHE A 245 -2.48 -7.12 -3.36
C PHE A 245 -2.11 -8.00 -4.56
N VAL A 246 -2.91 -7.95 -5.61
CA VAL A 246 -2.77 -8.79 -6.80
C VAL A 246 -2.73 -7.95 -8.08
N THR A 247 -2.14 -8.52 -9.13
CA THR A 247 -2.19 -7.97 -10.50
C THR A 247 -3.55 -8.23 -11.15
N ASP A 248 -3.78 -7.65 -12.34
CA ASP A 248 -4.98 -7.91 -13.16
C ASP A 248 -5.20 -9.40 -13.49
N GLN A 249 -4.15 -10.22 -13.37
CA GLN A 249 -4.17 -11.67 -13.59
C GLN A 249 -4.35 -12.47 -12.28
N ASN A 250 -4.73 -11.80 -11.18
CA ASN A 250 -4.87 -12.36 -9.83
C ASN A 250 -3.58 -12.98 -9.26
N GLN A 251 -2.40 -12.52 -9.70
CA GLN A 251 -1.13 -12.96 -9.13
C GLN A 251 -0.68 -12.00 -8.02
N PRO A 252 -0.23 -12.50 -6.86
CA PRO A 252 0.21 -11.64 -5.76
C PRO A 252 1.41 -10.79 -6.17
N LEU A 253 1.40 -9.52 -5.77
CA LEU A 253 2.53 -8.61 -5.97
C LEU A 253 3.80 -9.11 -5.26
N PRO A 254 5.00 -8.82 -5.79
CA PRO A 254 6.27 -9.26 -5.22
C PRO A 254 6.46 -8.71 -3.81
N ARG A 255 7.23 -9.44 -2.99
CA ARG A 255 7.51 -9.07 -1.60
C ARG A 255 8.98 -8.73 -1.39
N LEU A 256 9.24 -7.66 -0.66
CA LEU A 256 10.56 -7.27 -0.16
C LEU A 256 10.51 -7.37 1.38
N ASN A 257 11.37 -8.18 1.99
CA ASN A 257 11.41 -8.40 3.44
C ASN A 257 10.03 -8.74 4.05
N GLY A 258 9.20 -9.51 3.33
CA GLY A 258 7.87 -9.91 3.76
C GLY A 258 6.74 -8.93 3.44
N THR A 259 7.02 -7.69 3.02
CA THR A 259 6.01 -6.67 2.66
C THR A 259 5.83 -6.60 1.14
N GLN A 260 4.60 -6.45 0.64
CA GLN A 260 4.36 -6.33 -0.80
C GLN A 260 4.88 -4.99 -1.34
N VAL A 261 5.42 -5.00 -2.55
CA VAL A 261 5.96 -3.82 -3.23
C VAL A 261 5.25 -3.62 -4.57
N LEU A 262 4.77 -2.40 -4.80
CA LEU A 262 4.24 -1.94 -6.07
C LEU A 262 5.33 -1.17 -6.81
N GLN A 263 5.74 -1.69 -7.97
CA GLN A 263 6.51 -0.93 -8.94
C GLN A 263 5.57 0.05 -9.65
N TYR A 264 5.50 1.28 -9.13
CA TYR A 264 4.54 2.25 -9.63
C TYR A 264 4.97 2.81 -10.99
N SER A 265 4.09 2.65 -11.98
CA SER A 265 4.13 3.38 -13.24
C SER A 265 2.84 4.18 -13.38
N ARG A 266 2.88 5.32 -14.07
CA ARG A 266 1.68 6.11 -14.41
C ARG A 266 0.65 5.35 -15.26
N ASP A 267 1.07 4.24 -15.87
CA ASP A 267 0.17 3.33 -16.58
C ASP A 267 -0.67 2.47 -15.62
N VAL A 268 -0.23 2.32 -14.36
CA VAL A 268 -0.96 1.58 -13.32
C VAL A 268 -2.08 2.47 -12.79
N ARG A 269 -3.24 2.39 -13.44
CA ARG A 269 -4.45 3.12 -13.03
C ARG A 269 -5.29 2.36 -12.02
N LYS A 270 -5.13 1.04 -11.95
CA LYS A 270 -5.93 0.14 -11.10
C LYS A 270 -5.04 -0.70 -10.22
N LEU A 271 -5.52 -0.94 -9.00
CA LEU A 271 -4.88 -1.82 -8.02
C LEU A 271 -5.95 -2.77 -7.46
N HIS A 272 -5.62 -4.05 -7.33
CA HIS A 272 -6.55 -5.06 -6.85
C HIS A 272 -6.12 -5.60 -5.48
N LEU A 273 -7.05 -5.72 -4.55
CA LEU A 273 -6.87 -6.37 -3.25
C LEU A 273 -7.76 -7.60 -3.18
N SER A 274 -7.14 -8.78 -3.12
CA SER A 274 -7.82 -10.05 -2.89
C SER A 274 -7.91 -10.30 -1.38
N ILE A 275 -9.12 -10.57 -0.91
CA ILE A 275 -9.47 -10.84 0.48
C ILE A 275 -10.16 -12.20 0.51
N ASN A 276 -9.58 -13.14 1.26
CA ASN A 276 -10.10 -14.48 1.45
C ASN A 276 -10.51 -14.66 2.91
N ILE A 277 -11.77 -14.98 3.14
CA ILE A 277 -12.35 -15.15 4.47
C ILE A 277 -12.89 -16.56 4.59
N THR A 278 -12.60 -17.22 5.71
CA THR A 278 -12.99 -18.61 5.94
C THR A 278 -13.58 -18.80 7.33
N ASN A 279 -14.54 -19.72 7.46
CA ASN A 279 -15.08 -20.18 8.75
C ASN A 279 -14.81 -21.67 8.92
N VAL A 280 -13.53 -22.02 8.91
CA VAL A 280 -13.08 -23.42 8.97
C VAL A 280 -12.72 -23.74 10.42
N PRO A 281 -13.21 -24.85 11.00
CA PRO A 281 -12.87 -25.24 12.37
C PRO A 281 -11.36 -25.51 12.50
N THR A 282 -10.71 -24.88 13.48
CA THR A 282 -9.32 -25.18 13.85
C THR A 282 -9.23 -26.12 15.05
N THR A 283 -10.27 -26.11 15.87
CA THR A 283 -10.50 -26.99 17.02
C THR A 283 -11.87 -27.66 16.86
N PRO A 284 -12.16 -28.75 17.59
CA PRO A 284 -13.48 -29.39 17.51
C PRO A 284 -14.64 -28.52 18.02
N ALA A 285 -14.35 -27.43 18.74
CA ALA A 285 -15.33 -26.57 19.40
C ALA A 285 -15.48 -25.16 18.77
N ASN A 286 -14.72 -24.82 17.73
CA ASN A 286 -14.85 -23.54 17.02
C ASN A 286 -15.10 -23.77 15.52
N GLY A 287 -15.74 -22.82 14.83
CA GLY A 287 -16.09 -22.93 13.42
C GLY A 287 -17.52 -23.42 13.16
N GLU A 288 -18.43 -23.19 14.12
CA GLU A 288 -19.88 -23.20 13.87
C GLU A 288 -20.32 -21.97 13.06
N ASP A 289 -21.60 -21.88 12.74
CA ASP A 289 -22.16 -20.80 11.92
C ASP A 289 -21.92 -19.40 12.54
N ALA A 290 -21.39 -18.50 11.72
CA ALA A 290 -21.13 -17.11 12.09
C ALA A 290 -22.31 -16.24 11.68
N HIS A 291 -23.08 -15.71 12.63
CA HIS A 291 -24.25 -14.89 12.33
C HIS A 291 -23.86 -13.42 12.18
N GLU A 292 -24.55 -12.71 11.29
CA GLU A 292 -24.24 -11.33 10.90
C GLU A 292 -22.73 -11.11 10.66
N ALA A 293 -22.12 -11.98 9.85
CA ALA A 293 -20.71 -11.85 9.51
C ALA A 293 -20.50 -10.68 8.55
N LEU A 294 -19.72 -9.70 8.99
CA LEU A 294 -19.43 -8.46 8.26
C LEU A 294 -17.92 -8.27 8.13
N LEU A 295 -17.52 -7.68 7.01
CA LEU A 295 -16.17 -7.17 6.78
C LEU A 295 -16.25 -5.66 6.56
N ASN A 296 -15.49 -4.89 7.35
CA ASN A 296 -15.34 -3.45 7.18
C ASN A 296 -13.93 -3.15 6.66
N VAL A 297 -13.81 -2.43 5.54
CA VAL A 297 -12.51 -2.09 4.94
C VAL A 297 -12.33 -0.58 4.92
N THR A 298 -11.30 -0.11 5.60
CA THR A 298 -10.91 1.30 5.67
C THR A 298 -9.77 1.56 4.69
N VAL A 299 -10.01 2.49 3.75
CA VAL A 299 -9.16 2.73 2.59
C VAL A 299 -8.56 4.15 2.68
N PRO A 300 -7.27 4.34 2.40
CA PRO A 300 -6.63 5.66 2.47
C PRO A 300 -7.01 6.52 1.26
N ALA A 301 -6.90 7.84 1.39
CA ALA A 301 -7.25 8.80 0.33
C ALA A 301 -6.45 8.66 -0.98
N SER A 302 -5.33 7.91 -0.97
CA SER A 302 -4.55 7.60 -2.17
C SER A 302 -5.25 6.60 -3.11
N LEU A 303 -6.25 5.87 -2.61
CA LEU A 303 -7.00 4.86 -3.34
C LEU A 303 -8.51 5.17 -3.32
N LEU A 304 -9.15 5.12 -4.48
CA LEU A 304 -10.60 5.24 -4.60
C LEU A 304 -11.21 3.86 -4.89
N PRO A 305 -12.10 3.31 -4.04
CA PRO A 305 -12.79 2.06 -4.34
C PRO A 305 -13.68 2.23 -5.59
N SER A 306 -13.43 1.42 -6.63
CA SER A 306 -14.12 1.51 -7.93
C SER A 306 -15.14 0.39 -8.10
N SER A 307 -14.78 -0.85 -7.77
CA SER A 307 -15.68 -1.99 -7.89
C SER A 307 -15.29 -3.14 -6.97
N ILE A 308 -16.25 -4.03 -6.70
CA ILE A 308 -16.01 -5.26 -5.97
C ILE A 308 -16.56 -6.47 -6.72
N ARG A 309 -15.84 -7.59 -6.65
CA ARG A 309 -16.25 -8.88 -7.18
C ARG A 309 -16.32 -9.91 -6.06
N PRO A 310 -17.43 -10.68 -5.91
CA PRO A 310 -18.69 -10.60 -6.68
C PRO A 310 -19.51 -9.32 -6.42
N SER A 311 -20.23 -8.86 -7.44
CA SER A 311 -21.03 -7.63 -7.40
C SER A 311 -22.18 -7.73 -6.39
N GLY A 312 -22.45 -6.65 -5.65
CA GLY A 312 -23.58 -6.58 -4.71
C GLY A 312 -23.31 -7.15 -3.32
N ALA A 313 -22.11 -7.66 -3.04
CA ALA A 313 -21.72 -8.14 -1.71
C ALA A 313 -21.43 -7.01 -0.70
N CYS A 314 -21.14 -5.79 -1.19
CA CYS A 314 -20.68 -4.69 -0.35
C CYS A 314 -21.26 -3.34 -0.76
N THR A 315 -21.34 -2.44 0.22
CA THR A 315 -21.77 -1.05 0.08
C THR A 315 -20.58 -0.11 0.28
N PHE A 316 -20.56 0.97 -0.50
CA PHE A 316 -19.51 2.00 -0.44
C PHE A 316 -20.06 3.20 0.34
N ALA A 317 -19.57 3.42 1.56
CA ALA A 317 -19.83 4.61 2.36
C ALA A 317 -18.49 5.32 2.66
N GLU A 318 -18.26 5.76 3.90
CA GLU A 318 -16.93 6.21 4.35
C GLU A 318 -15.90 5.07 4.35
N THR A 319 -16.38 3.85 4.61
CA THR A 319 -15.64 2.59 4.49
C THR A 319 -16.38 1.64 3.54
N VAL A 320 -15.71 0.58 3.08
CA VAL A 320 -16.35 -0.48 2.29
C VAL A 320 -16.89 -1.53 3.25
N LEU A 321 -18.21 -1.64 3.35
CA LEU A 321 -18.88 -2.60 4.24
C LEU A 321 -19.43 -3.78 3.43
N CYS A 322 -18.99 -4.98 3.79
CA CYS A 322 -19.31 -6.21 3.08
C CYS A 322 -20.14 -7.16 3.95
N GLU A 323 -21.31 -7.57 3.46
CA GLU A 323 -22.15 -8.58 4.10
C GLU A 323 -21.73 -9.97 3.60
N LEU A 324 -21.06 -10.76 4.46
CA LEU A 324 -20.50 -12.07 4.07
C LEU A 324 -21.57 -13.18 4.11
N GLY A 325 -22.55 -13.03 5.00
CA GLY A 325 -23.67 -13.95 5.16
C GLY A 325 -24.31 -13.87 6.54
N ASN A 326 -25.58 -14.27 6.62
CA ASN A 326 -26.30 -14.41 7.88
C ASN A 326 -27.18 -15.67 7.87
N PRO A 327 -26.64 -16.85 8.22
CA PRO A 327 -25.27 -17.09 8.70
C PRO A 327 -24.23 -17.28 7.59
N PHE A 328 -22.97 -17.02 7.93
CA PHE A 328 -21.80 -17.51 7.21
C PHE A 328 -21.40 -18.89 7.77
N LYS A 329 -21.73 -19.92 6.98
CA LYS A 329 -21.82 -21.30 7.45
C LYS A 329 -20.47 -21.92 7.81
N ARG A 330 -20.50 -22.98 8.60
CA ARG A 330 -19.35 -23.85 8.86
C ARG A 330 -18.71 -24.33 7.55
N ASN A 331 -17.38 -24.26 7.48
CA ASN A 331 -16.55 -24.59 6.31
C ASN A 331 -16.79 -23.71 5.07
N GLN A 332 -17.54 -22.62 5.19
CA GLN A 332 -17.73 -21.68 4.09
C GLN A 332 -16.48 -20.83 3.87
N ARG A 333 -16.25 -20.44 2.61
CA ARG A 333 -15.19 -19.54 2.18
C ARG A 333 -15.78 -18.44 1.30
N ALA A 334 -15.33 -17.22 1.49
CA ALA A 334 -15.68 -16.06 0.66
C ALA A 334 -14.40 -15.43 0.11
N GLU A 335 -14.38 -15.19 -1.19
CA GLU A 335 -13.31 -14.48 -1.88
C GLU A 335 -13.88 -13.17 -2.42
N LEU A 336 -13.29 -12.06 -2.00
CA LEU A 336 -13.65 -10.71 -2.39
C LEU A 336 -12.45 -10.08 -3.07
N ILE A 337 -12.65 -9.49 -4.25
CA ILE A 337 -11.63 -8.69 -4.92
C ILE A 337 -12.13 -7.26 -5.01
N ILE A 338 -11.48 -6.37 -4.27
CA ILE A 338 -11.74 -4.94 -4.32
C ILE A 338 -10.79 -4.32 -5.34
N THR A 339 -11.35 -3.62 -6.32
CA THR A 339 -10.58 -2.86 -7.32
C THR A 339 -10.57 -1.40 -6.92
N PHE A 340 -9.37 -0.84 -6.79
CA PHE A 340 -9.11 0.56 -6.48
C PHE A 340 -8.60 1.30 -7.71
N GLU A 341 -9.01 2.54 -7.86
CA GLU A 341 -8.39 3.52 -8.75
C GLU A 341 -7.32 4.29 -7.97
N ALA A 342 -6.10 4.30 -8.50
CA ALA A 342 -4.97 5.00 -7.91
C ALA A 342 -5.03 6.49 -8.25
N ILE A 343 -5.79 7.27 -7.47
CA ILE A 343 -6.01 8.70 -7.72
C ILE A 343 -5.00 9.61 -7.00
N GLY A 344 -4.42 9.16 -5.89
CA GLY A 344 -3.60 9.99 -5.01
C GLY A 344 -2.22 9.39 -4.71
N ILE A 345 -1.71 8.49 -5.56
CA ILE A 345 -0.32 8.02 -5.45
C ILE A 345 0.58 9.09 -6.07
N MET A 346 1.33 9.78 -5.20
CA MET A 346 2.31 10.80 -5.57
C MET A 346 3.74 10.27 -5.42
N LEU A 347 4.73 10.98 -5.96
CA LEU A 347 6.17 10.61 -5.90
C LEU A 347 6.72 10.48 -4.47
N ASP A 348 6.09 11.12 -3.49
CA ASP A 348 6.44 11.09 -2.06
C ASP A 348 5.68 10.00 -1.27
N THR A 349 4.69 9.34 -1.88
CA THR A 349 3.91 8.28 -1.25
C THR A 349 4.81 7.06 -1.01
N ARG A 350 5.06 6.74 0.26
CA ARG A 350 5.96 5.62 0.62
C ARG A 350 5.24 4.31 0.81
N GLU A 351 4.08 4.36 1.43
CA GLU A 351 3.30 3.19 1.78
C GLU A 351 1.80 3.47 1.68
N ILE A 352 1.06 2.42 1.32
CA ILE A 352 -0.38 2.39 1.29
C ILE A 352 -0.83 1.38 2.33
N LEU A 353 -1.74 1.81 3.20
CA LEU A 353 -2.21 1.06 4.35
C LEU A 353 -3.72 0.87 4.22
N VAL A 354 -4.17 -0.37 4.11
CA VAL A 354 -5.60 -0.72 4.07
C VAL A 354 -5.92 -1.57 5.30
N TRP A 355 -6.86 -1.11 6.12
CA TRP A 355 -7.31 -1.83 7.32
C TRP A 355 -8.56 -2.64 7.01
N MET A 356 -8.63 -3.86 7.53
CA MET A 356 -9.75 -4.77 7.37
C MET A 356 -10.17 -5.34 8.72
N ASP A 357 -11.41 -5.07 9.12
CA ASP A 357 -11.99 -5.51 10.38
C ASP A 357 -13.10 -6.52 10.10
N LEU A 358 -12.97 -7.71 10.68
CA LEU A 358 -14.03 -8.72 10.68
C LEU A 358 -14.86 -8.59 11.96
N SER A 359 -16.17 -8.71 11.83
CA SER A 359 -17.10 -8.75 12.96
C SER A 359 -18.19 -9.78 12.75
N THR A 360 -18.66 -10.38 13.84
CA THR A 360 -19.80 -11.31 13.86
C THR A 360 -20.52 -11.19 15.20
N GLN A 361 -21.80 -11.58 15.20
CA GLN A 361 -22.59 -11.69 16.42
C GLN A 361 -22.38 -13.04 17.15
N SER A 362 -21.79 -14.04 16.47
CA SER A 362 -21.36 -15.29 17.10
C SER A 362 -20.20 -15.05 18.09
N THR A 363 -19.96 -16.01 18.99
CA THR A 363 -18.91 -15.89 20.01
C THR A 363 -17.54 -16.14 19.38
N GLN A 364 -16.70 -15.10 19.34
CA GLN A 364 -15.32 -15.19 18.88
C GLN A 364 -14.50 -14.02 19.44
N GLU A 365 -13.46 -14.30 20.23
CA GLU A 365 -12.67 -13.28 20.94
C GLU A 365 -11.37 -12.90 20.21
N ASP A 366 -10.94 -13.67 19.21
CA ASP A 366 -9.65 -13.52 18.51
C ASP A 366 -9.72 -12.66 17.24
N LEU A 367 -10.82 -11.93 17.04
CA LEU A 367 -10.97 -11.01 15.91
C LEU A 367 -10.10 -9.77 16.11
N GLN A 368 -9.06 -9.65 15.28
CA GLN A 368 -8.17 -8.49 15.25
C GLN A 368 -8.15 -7.84 13.85
N PRO A 369 -7.98 -6.52 13.78
CA PRO A 369 -7.79 -5.80 12.52
C PRO A 369 -6.60 -6.35 11.72
N VAL A 370 -6.80 -6.64 10.44
CA VAL A 370 -5.74 -7.06 9.53
C VAL A 370 -5.28 -5.88 8.69
N LEU A 371 -3.98 -5.60 8.71
CA LEU A 371 -3.37 -4.53 7.94
C LEU A 371 -2.72 -5.06 6.65
N ALA A 372 -3.26 -4.66 5.51
CA ALA A 372 -2.60 -4.84 4.22
C ALA A 372 -1.69 -3.64 3.92
N LYS A 373 -0.38 -3.86 4.04
CA LYS A 373 0.66 -2.87 3.76
C LYS A 373 1.29 -3.09 2.38
N LEU A 374 1.32 -2.03 1.58
CA LEU A 374 1.95 -1.99 0.26
C LEU A 374 2.98 -0.88 0.20
N LEU A 375 4.24 -1.21 -0.08
CA LEU A 375 5.29 -0.23 -0.32
C LEU A 375 5.25 0.22 -1.77
N VAL A 376 5.45 1.51 -2.01
CA VAL A 376 5.48 2.08 -3.35
C VAL A 376 6.93 2.35 -3.73
N ASP A 377 7.39 1.75 -4.82
CA ASP A 377 8.72 1.96 -5.38
C ASP A 377 8.57 2.59 -6.78
N TYR A 378 9.19 3.75 -6.96
CA TYR A 378 9.16 4.50 -8.20
C TYR A 378 10.50 4.38 -8.92
N SER A 379 10.50 3.77 -10.10
CA SER A 379 11.70 3.59 -10.91
C SER A 379 11.70 4.51 -12.13
N ILE A 380 12.69 5.39 -12.21
CA ILE A 380 12.86 6.29 -13.37
C ILE A 380 13.57 5.54 -14.48
N GLN A 381 12.94 5.50 -15.66
CA GLN A 381 13.56 4.96 -16.86
C GLN A 381 14.36 6.06 -17.55
N SER A 382 15.66 5.83 -17.71
CA SER A 382 16.55 6.78 -18.39
C SER A 382 17.50 6.06 -19.36
N SER A 383 18.10 6.81 -20.26
CA SER A 383 19.23 6.33 -21.05
C SER A 383 20.23 7.45 -21.35
N LEU A 384 21.50 7.07 -21.52
CA LEU A 384 22.63 7.94 -21.80
C LEU A 384 23.39 7.40 -23.01
N SER A 385 23.64 8.26 -23.99
CA SER A 385 24.48 7.98 -25.17
C SER A 385 25.46 9.12 -25.43
N VAL A 386 26.60 8.81 -26.07
CA VAL A 386 27.64 9.79 -26.43
C VAL A 386 27.95 9.74 -27.92
N ALA A 387 28.10 10.90 -28.55
CA ALA A 387 28.46 11.06 -29.96
C ALA A 387 29.44 12.25 -30.13
N PRO A 388 30.61 12.07 -30.78
CA PRO A 388 31.24 10.79 -31.10
C PRO A 388 31.74 10.07 -29.85
N SER A 389 31.69 8.73 -29.82
CA SER A 389 32.32 7.95 -28.73
C SER A 389 33.84 7.82 -28.88
N HIS A 390 34.34 8.01 -30.10
CA HIS A 390 35.76 8.02 -30.46
C HIS A 390 36.02 9.26 -31.32
N ALA A 391 36.79 10.21 -30.79
CA ALA A 391 37.24 11.39 -31.54
C ALA A 391 38.68 11.18 -32.01
N GLN A 392 39.02 11.69 -33.19
CA GLN A 392 40.40 11.76 -33.67
C GLN A 392 40.85 13.20 -33.67
N SER A 393 42.05 13.45 -33.16
CA SER A 393 42.67 14.75 -33.12
C SER A 393 44.16 14.62 -33.40
N HIS A 394 44.82 15.76 -33.61
CA HIS A 394 46.25 15.82 -33.89
C HIS A 394 46.90 16.89 -33.02
N PHE A 395 48.19 16.73 -32.76
CA PHE A 395 49.00 17.74 -32.09
C PHE A 395 50.15 18.19 -32.97
N SER A 396 50.32 19.52 -33.09
CA SER A 396 51.40 20.15 -33.84
C SER A 396 51.65 21.59 -33.36
N GLY A 397 52.68 22.23 -33.91
CA GLY A 397 53.08 23.59 -33.55
C GLY A 397 54.32 23.67 -32.66
N THR A 398 54.45 24.77 -31.91
CA THR A 398 55.58 25.03 -31.01
C THR A 398 55.14 25.02 -29.56
N VAL A 399 56.05 24.71 -28.64
CA VAL A 399 55.75 24.66 -27.21
C VAL A 399 55.47 26.08 -26.71
N VAL A 400 54.21 26.34 -26.35
CA VAL A 400 53.77 27.59 -25.71
C VAL A 400 53.46 27.31 -24.23
N GLY A 401 54.01 28.13 -23.34
CA GLY A 401 53.77 28.03 -21.90
C GLY A 401 52.41 28.57 -21.49
N GLU A 402 51.87 28.08 -20.37
CA GLU A 402 50.53 28.41 -19.87
C GLU A 402 50.24 29.92 -19.78
N SER A 403 51.20 30.70 -19.27
CA SER A 403 51.06 32.16 -19.12
C SER A 403 51.09 32.95 -20.44
N ALA A 404 51.47 32.31 -21.54
CA ALA A 404 51.54 32.94 -22.86
C ALA A 404 50.29 32.67 -23.72
N MET A 405 49.40 31.77 -23.28
CA MET A 405 48.13 31.47 -23.95
C MET A 405 47.16 32.65 -23.77
N ARG A 406 46.58 33.17 -24.87
CA ARG A 406 45.59 34.26 -24.81
C ARG A 406 44.24 33.84 -25.39
N GLY A 407 44.26 33.10 -26.49
CA GLY A 407 43.07 32.56 -27.12
C GLY A 407 43.02 31.04 -26.98
N GLU A 408 41.82 30.47 -27.15
CA GLU A 408 41.67 29.02 -27.15
C GLU A 408 42.46 28.35 -28.31
N GLN A 409 42.68 29.06 -29.41
CA GLN A 409 43.49 28.61 -30.55
C GLN A 409 44.95 28.31 -30.20
N ASP A 410 45.50 28.96 -29.16
CA ASP A 410 46.89 28.78 -28.74
C ASP A 410 47.09 27.44 -28.02
N VAL A 411 46.01 26.84 -27.50
CA VAL A 411 46.03 25.57 -26.73
C VAL A 411 46.26 24.37 -27.63
N GLY A 412 45.56 24.31 -28.76
CA GLY A 412 45.63 23.21 -29.72
C GLY A 412 44.29 22.84 -30.35
N SER A 413 44.22 21.63 -30.88
CA SER A 413 43.11 21.15 -31.74
C SER A 413 41.78 21.01 -31.00
N PRO A 414 40.64 21.43 -31.60
CA PRO A 414 39.33 21.39 -30.96
C PRO A 414 38.77 19.97 -30.86
N LEU A 415 38.03 19.73 -29.78
CA LEU A 415 37.33 18.49 -29.46
C LEU A 415 35.91 18.82 -29.01
N THR A 416 34.95 18.03 -29.48
CA THR A 416 33.55 18.17 -29.09
C THR A 416 32.94 16.80 -28.80
N PHE A 417 32.21 16.71 -27.69
CA PHE A 417 31.51 15.51 -27.26
C PHE A 417 30.07 15.83 -26.87
N ASP A 418 29.12 15.23 -27.58
CA ASP A 418 27.70 15.40 -27.32
C ASP A 418 27.15 14.20 -26.52
N PHE A 419 26.69 14.48 -25.30
CA PHE A 419 26.08 13.50 -24.41
C PHE A 419 24.56 13.70 -24.41
N GLN A 420 23.84 12.74 -25.00
CA GLN A 420 22.39 12.77 -25.09
C GLN A 420 21.77 11.97 -23.93
N VAL A 421 20.93 12.65 -23.15
CA VAL A 421 20.20 12.10 -22.01
C VAL A 421 18.71 12.06 -22.33
N THR A 422 18.09 10.90 -22.16
CA THR A 422 16.63 10.76 -22.23
C THR A 422 16.09 10.23 -20.91
N THR A 423 15.05 10.87 -20.38
CA THR A 423 14.36 10.48 -19.15
C THR A 423 12.88 10.31 -19.46
N LYS A 424 12.29 9.19 -19.06
CA LYS A 424 10.84 8.98 -19.05
C LYS A 424 10.34 9.11 -17.62
N GLY A 425 9.53 10.13 -17.34
CA GLY A 425 9.00 10.39 -16.00
C GLY A 425 8.56 11.84 -15.82
N GLU A 426 8.05 12.16 -14.64
CA GLU A 426 7.78 13.56 -14.25
C GLU A 426 9.05 14.30 -13.84
N SER A 427 8.99 15.62 -13.83
CA SER A 427 9.98 16.44 -13.14
C SER A 427 9.97 16.11 -11.65
N LEU A 428 11.12 15.74 -11.10
CA LEU A 428 11.30 15.44 -9.68
C LEU A 428 11.11 16.65 -8.76
N GLY A 429 11.09 17.88 -9.30
CA GLY A 429 10.93 19.10 -8.53
C GLY A 429 11.97 19.20 -7.41
N THR A 430 11.51 19.31 -6.17
CA THR A 430 12.36 19.34 -4.97
C THR A 430 12.77 17.95 -4.47
N LEU A 431 12.19 16.87 -4.99
CA LEU A 431 12.36 15.51 -4.48
C LEU A 431 13.72 14.90 -4.89
N GLY A 432 14.34 15.40 -5.95
CA GLY A 432 15.66 14.95 -6.38
C GLY A 432 16.12 15.63 -7.67
N THR A 433 17.41 15.49 -7.96
CA THR A 433 18.02 16.03 -9.17
C THR A 433 18.79 14.94 -9.90
N ILE A 434 18.53 14.79 -11.20
CA ILE A 434 19.31 13.91 -12.07
C ILE A 434 20.56 14.69 -12.49
N LEU A 435 21.72 14.08 -12.31
CA LEU A 435 23.03 14.70 -12.54
C LEU A 435 23.79 13.88 -13.58
N LEU A 436 24.44 14.60 -14.50
CA LEU A 436 25.44 14.03 -15.41
C LEU A 436 26.82 14.40 -14.88
N GLY A 437 27.54 13.41 -14.35
CA GLY A 437 28.89 13.54 -13.82
C GLY A 437 29.93 13.07 -14.83
N PHE A 438 31.00 13.85 -14.97
CA PHE A 438 32.08 13.56 -15.91
C PHE A 438 33.37 13.29 -15.14
N GLU A 439 34.01 12.16 -15.43
CA GLU A 439 35.38 11.86 -15.02
C GLU A 439 36.30 12.29 -16.16
N TRP A 440 36.72 13.56 -16.13
CA TRP A 440 37.39 14.20 -17.26
C TRP A 440 38.92 14.13 -17.15
N PRO A 441 39.63 13.61 -18.17
CA PRO A 441 41.10 13.58 -18.21
C PRO A 441 41.73 14.97 -18.30
N TYR A 442 42.04 15.56 -17.15
CA TYR A 442 42.39 16.98 -17.03
C TYR A 442 43.89 17.23 -17.16
N GLU A 443 44.70 16.47 -16.42
CA GLU A 443 46.15 16.61 -16.36
C GLU A 443 46.85 15.25 -16.45
N ILE A 444 48.14 15.25 -16.79
CA ILE A 444 49.01 14.10 -16.53
C ILE A 444 49.53 14.13 -15.08
N PRO A 445 50.06 13.03 -14.52
CA PRO A 445 50.56 12.99 -13.14
C PRO A 445 51.61 14.06 -12.80
N ASN A 446 52.31 14.60 -13.82
CA ASN A 446 53.30 15.66 -13.69
C ASN A 446 52.70 17.07 -13.59
N GLY A 447 51.36 17.22 -13.58
CA GLY A 447 50.66 18.50 -13.47
C GLY A 447 50.57 19.30 -14.77
N LYS A 448 50.92 18.72 -15.92
CA LYS A 448 50.71 19.34 -17.24
C LYS A 448 49.31 19.02 -17.78
N TRP A 449 48.71 19.96 -18.49
CA TRP A 449 47.37 19.86 -19.09
C TRP A 449 47.27 18.74 -20.13
N LEU A 450 46.13 18.05 -20.18
CA LEU A 450 45.84 17.01 -21.17
C LEU A 450 44.72 17.45 -22.12
N LEU A 451 43.47 17.45 -21.63
CA LEU A 451 42.31 17.95 -22.35
C LEU A 451 41.76 19.17 -21.61
N TYR A 452 41.85 20.33 -22.23
CA TYR A 452 41.40 21.60 -21.67
C TYR A 452 39.92 21.85 -21.99
N PRO A 453 39.00 21.77 -21.02
CA PRO A 453 37.59 22.02 -21.27
C PRO A 453 37.33 23.54 -21.38
N THR A 454 36.71 23.97 -22.48
CA THR A 454 36.43 25.39 -22.76
C THR A 454 35.02 25.77 -22.30
N GLU A 455 34.01 25.00 -22.68
CA GLU A 455 32.62 25.26 -22.28
C GLU A 455 31.75 24.00 -22.31
N ILE A 456 30.65 24.04 -21.57
CA ILE A 456 29.61 23.01 -21.57
C ILE A 456 28.30 23.67 -21.99
N LEU A 457 27.81 23.30 -23.16
CA LEU A 457 26.55 23.78 -23.72
C LEU A 457 25.45 22.75 -23.49
N VAL A 458 24.29 23.20 -23.03
CA VAL A 458 23.07 22.42 -22.85
C VAL A 458 22.07 22.86 -23.90
N ASN A 459 21.64 21.93 -24.75
CA ASN A 459 20.71 22.18 -25.86
C ASN A 459 21.11 23.39 -26.74
N SER A 460 22.42 23.61 -26.90
CA SER A 460 23.04 24.66 -27.72
C SER A 460 22.78 26.12 -27.31
N ASN A 461 22.06 26.38 -26.21
CA ASN A 461 21.68 27.74 -25.79
C ASN A 461 21.99 28.05 -24.32
N GLU A 462 22.00 27.06 -23.43
CA GLU A 462 22.26 27.25 -22.00
C GLU A 462 23.67 26.75 -21.64
N THR A 463 24.37 27.41 -20.71
CA THR A 463 25.70 26.97 -20.25
C THR A 463 25.61 26.29 -18.88
N CYS A 464 26.29 25.16 -18.73
CA CYS A 464 26.46 24.52 -17.43
C CYS A 464 27.79 24.95 -16.80
N HIS A 465 27.73 25.61 -15.63
CA HIS A 465 28.91 25.98 -14.86
C HIS A 465 29.03 25.09 -13.62
N PRO A 466 29.87 24.03 -13.65
CA PRO A 466 30.08 23.20 -12.48
C PRO A 466 30.85 23.97 -11.38
N PRO A 467 30.62 23.65 -10.10
CA PRO A 467 31.34 24.28 -9.00
C PRO A 467 32.85 23.96 -9.08
N GLY A 468 33.69 24.92 -8.69
CA GLY A 468 35.15 24.75 -8.63
C GLY A 468 35.93 25.35 -9.81
N GLY A 469 35.28 26.04 -10.75
CA GLY A 469 35.97 26.78 -11.82
C GLY A 469 36.77 25.89 -12.78
N VAL A 470 36.33 24.65 -12.98
CA VAL A 470 37.06 23.62 -13.75
C VAL A 470 37.03 23.89 -15.26
N ILE A 471 36.01 24.62 -15.73
CA ILE A 471 35.77 24.95 -17.13
C ILE A 471 36.39 26.30 -17.44
N ASN A 472 37.23 26.36 -18.48
CA ASN A 472 38.04 27.50 -18.88
C ASN A 472 38.72 28.26 -17.71
N PRO A 473 39.52 27.58 -16.86
CA PRO A 473 40.13 28.21 -15.68
C PRO A 473 41.09 29.36 -16.02
N LEU A 474 41.68 29.37 -17.22
CA LEU A 474 42.58 30.43 -17.69
C LEU A 474 41.83 31.63 -18.29
N ASN A 475 40.51 31.59 -18.34
CA ASN A 475 39.67 32.63 -18.97
C ASN A 475 40.13 33.00 -20.38
N LEU A 476 40.42 32.00 -21.21
CA LEU A 476 40.84 32.19 -22.61
C LEU A 476 39.67 32.72 -23.44
N THR A 477 39.96 33.60 -24.39
CA THR A 477 38.94 34.13 -25.31
C THR A 477 38.47 33.05 -26.28
N LEU A 478 37.16 32.79 -26.33
CA LEU A 478 36.54 31.81 -27.22
C LEU A 478 36.35 32.40 -28.63
N LEU A 479 36.41 31.57 -29.67
CA LEU A 479 36.32 32.04 -31.07
C LEU A 479 34.97 32.72 -31.42
N GLU A 480 33.88 32.39 -30.70
CA GLU A 480 32.57 33.01 -30.91
C GLU A 480 32.44 34.44 -30.33
N ASP A 481 33.34 34.86 -29.42
CA ASP A 481 33.36 36.23 -28.86
C ASP A 481 34.04 37.27 -29.77
N GLN A 482 34.64 36.84 -30.89
CA GLN A 482 35.23 37.75 -31.87
C GLN A 482 34.16 38.30 -32.83
N ALA A 483 33.40 39.28 -32.37
CA ALA A 483 32.73 40.20 -33.30
C ALA A 483 33.81 40.89 -34.17
N PRO A 484 33.60 41.07 -35.49
CA PRO A 484 34.65 41.60 -36.36
C PRO A 484 34.92 43.07 -36.02
N SER A 485 35.98 43.29 -35.25
CA SER A 485 36.59 44.61 -35.06
C SER A 485 37.10 45.09 -36.42
N ARG A 486 36.54 46.21 -36.91
CA ARG A 486 37.03 46.91 -38.10
C ARG A 486 38.47 47.37 -37.87
N GLN A 487 39.44 46.59 -38.32
CA GLN A 487 40.83 47.03 -38.45
C GLN A 487 41.19 47.40 -39.89
N ARG A 488 41.95 48.50 -39.96
CA ARG A 488 42.34 49.29 -41.12
C ARG A 488 43.44 48.55 -41.88
N ARG A 489 43.27 48.40 -43.20
CA ARG A 489 44.24 47.73 -44.11
C ARG A 489 45.62 48.39 -44.02
N GLU A 490 46.61 47.61 -43.62
CA GLU A 490 48.02 47.82 -43.91
C GLU A 490 48.52 46.54 -44.60
N LEU A 491 49.35 46.68 -45.64
CA LEU A 491 49.75 45.59 -46.53
C LEU A 491 50.58 44.53 -45.80
N GLU A 492 50.08 43.29 -45.76
CA GLU A 492 50.87 42.10 -45.44
C GLU A 492 51.59 41.56 -46.70
N PRO A 493 52.79 40.93 -46.55
CA PRO A 493 53.48 40.23 -47.64
C PRO A 493 52.69 38.96 -48.05
N PRO A 494 52.93 38.39 -49.26
CA PRO A 494 52.12 37.30 -49.77
C PRO A 494 52.23 36.04 -48.89
N GLU A 495 51.07 35.51 -48.51
CA GLU A 495 50.87 34.20 -47.89
C GLU A 495 51.57 33.09 -48.69
N VAL A 496 52.34 32.27 -47.98
CA VAL A 496 52.77 30.97 -48.47
C VAL A 496 51.54 30.06 -48.40
N VAL A 497 51.03 29.67 -49.56
CA VAL A 497 49.97 28.67 -49.68
C VAL A 497 50.51 27.32 -49.18
N GLU A 498 50.07 26.89 -48.00
CA GLU A 498 50.29 25.52 -47.53
C GLU A 498 49.45 24.54 -48.38
N PRO A 499 50.00 23.38 -48.78
CA PRO A 499 49.27 22.39 -49.55
C PRO A 499 48.19 21.70 -48.68
N PRO A 500 47.10 21.19 -49.28
CA PRO A 500 46.01 20.57 -48.52
C PRO A 500 46.48 19.28 -47.82
N VAL A 501 46.29 19.24 -46.50
CA VAL A 501 46.58 18.07 -45.66
C VAL A 501 45.56 16.96 -45.95
N THR A 502 45.98 15.91 -46.64
CA THR A 502 45.24 14.65 -46.69
C THR A 502 45.56 13.84 -45.44
N LEU A 503 44.63 13.79 -44.49
CA LEU A 503 44.68 12.88 -43.34
C LEU A 503 44.97 11.45 -43.83
N ALA A 504 46.16 10.95 -43.54
CA ALA A 504 46.60 9.61 -43.90
C ALA A 504 45.72 8.55 -43.21
N THR A 505 44.63 8.16 -43.85
CA THR A 505 43.86 7.00 -43.44
C THR A 505 44.72 5.75 -43.55
N ALA A 506 44.98 5.12 -42.40
CA ALA A 506 45.44 3.73 -42.23
C ALA A 506 46.95 3.42 -42.39
N LYS A 507 47.84 4.17 -41.74
CA LYS A 507 49.02 3.52 -41.13
C LYS A 507 48.63 3.05 -39.72
N LYS A 508 48.82 1.76 -39.41
CA LYS A 508 48.80 1.29 -38.01
C LYS A 508 49.90 2.05 -37.27
N ALA A 509 49.53 2.80 -36.23
CA ALA A 509 50.48 3.38 -35.29
C ALA A 509 51.48 2.29 -34.85
N LYS A 510 52.78 2.58 -34.93
CA LYS A 510 53.84 1.65 -34.50
C LYS A 510 54.04 1.70 -32.99
N SER A 511 53.78 2.85 -32.37
CA SER A 511 53.81 3.07 -30.92
C SER A 511 52.51 3.73 -30.46
N GLU A 512 51.83 3.13 -29.47
CA GLU A 512 50.58 3.63 -28.89
C GLU A 512 50.68 3.63 -27.35
N VAL A 513 50.23 4.71 -26.71
CA VAL A 513 50.14 4.83 -25.25
C VAL A 513 48.72 5.22 -24.83
N VAL A 514 48.24 4.65 -23.73
CA VAL A 514 46.86 4.87 -23.23
C VAL A 514 46.89 5.62 -21.90
N LEU A 515 46.26 6.79 -21.89
CA LEU A 515 46.07 7.65 -20.72
C LEU A 515 44.63 7.48 -20.21
N SER A 516 44.50 7.01 -18.97
CA SER A 516 43.21 6.71 -18.35
C SER A 516 43.23 7.01 -16.86
N CYS A 517 42.13 7.57 -16.36
CA CYS A 517 41.88 7.81 -14.94
C CYS A 517 42.01 6.52 -14.12
N SER A 518 41.39 5.43 -14.61
CA SER A 518 41.35 4.14 -13.92
C SER A 518 42.71 3.46 -13.75
N LYS A 519 43.65 3.74 -14.66
CA LYS A 519 45.02 3.19 -14.63
C LYS A 519 46.00 4.11 -13.91
N GLY A 520 45.54 5.27 -13.42
CA GLY A 520 46.39 6.29 -12.79
C GLY A 520 47.38 6.96 -13.74
N THR A 521 47.22 6.80 -15.06
CA THR A 521 48.10 7.40 -16.06
C THR A 521 47.68 8.82 -16.45
N ALA A 522 46.47 9.25 -16.05
CA ALA A 522 45.99 10.62 -16.12
C ALA A 522 45.33 11.02 -14.79
N ARG A 523 45.45 12.28 -14.40
CA ARG A 523 44.77 12.91 -13.27
C ARG A 523 43.45 13.50 -13.76
N CYS A 524 42.35 12.90 -13.33
CA CYS A 524 41.03 13.28 -13.79
C CYS A 524 40.28 14.12 -12.75
N VAL A 525 39.48 15.05 -13.24
CA VAL A 525 38.63 15.91 -12.40
C VAL A 525 37.19 15.47 -12.56
N TRP A 526 36.48 15.40 -11.45
CA TRP A 526 35.06 15.11 -11.42
C TRP A 526 34.26 16.43 -11.38
N PHE A 527 33.38 16.62 -12.36
CA PHE A 527 32.42 17.72 -12.34
C PHE A 527 31.02 17.27 -12.76
N GLU A 528 30.01 17.97 -12.25
CA GLU A 528 28.61 17.55 -12.34
C GLU A 528 27.75 18.66 -12.94
N CYS A 529 26.87 18.28 -13.88
CA CYS A 529 25.88 19.16 -14.46
C CYS A 529 24.46 18.67 -14.12
N PRO A 530 23.60 19.52 -13.50
CA PRO A 530 22.22 19.15 -13.21
C PRO A 530 21.35 19.18 -14.47
N LEU A 531 20.45 18.21 -14.59
CA LEU A 531 19.44 18.18 -15.63
C LEU A 531 18.21 18.99 -15.19
N LEU A 532 18.03 20.18 -15.78
CA LEU A 532 17.00 21.14 -15.36
C LEU A 532 15.62 20.88 -15.99
N GLN A 533 15.53 20.21 -17.15
CA GLN A 533 14.29 20.04 -17.90
C GLN A 533 14.07 18.60 -18.38
N THR A 534 12.90 18.02 -18.11
CA THR A 534 12.63 16.57 -18.22
C THR A 534 11.80 16.12 -19.42
N GLN A 535 11.41 17.02 -20.34
CA GLN A 535 10.46 16.68 -21.41
C GLN A 535 11.05 16.49 -22.81
N HIS A 536 12.35 16.72 -23.02
CA HIS A 536 13.02 16.47 -24.30
C HIS A 536 14.37 15.76 -24.09
N PRO A 537 14.86 14.99 -25.08
CA PRO A 537 16.24 14.55 -25.08
C PRO A 537 17.13 15.78 -24.88
N THR A 538 17.86 15.80 -23.77
CA THR A 538 18.76 16.91 -23.45
C THR A 538 20.15 16.53 -23.89
N THR A 539 20.80 17.41 -24.65
CA THR A 539 22.15 17.18 -25.15
C THR A 539 23.12 18.11 -24.43
N PHE A 540 24.10 17.53 -23.74
CA PHE A 540 25.23 18.25 -23.15
C PHE A 540 26.41 18.16 -24.12
N SER A 541 26.77 19.27 -24.76
CA SER A 541 27.94 19.38 -25.64
C SER A 541 29.11 19.94 -24.87
N ILE A 542 30.13 19.12 -24.62
CA ILE A 542 31.39 19.56 -24.01
C ILE A 542 32.34 19.95 -25.13
N ARG A 543 32.71 21.23 -25.18
CA ARG A 543 33.80 21.71 -26.03
C ARG A 543 35.10 21.71 -25.22
N ALA A 544 36.16 21.19 -25.83
CA ALA A 544 37.47 21.10 -25.23
C ALA A 544 38.56 21.24 -26.30
N ARG A 545 39.83 21.34 -25.87
CA ARG A 545 40.99 21.35 -26.76
C ARG A 545 42.08 20.41 -26.26
N VAL A 546 42.81 19.81 -27.21
CA VAL A 546 44.03 19.05 -26.92
C VAL A 546 45.13 20.05 -26.55
N TRP A 547 45.84 19.82 -25.45
CA TRP A 547 46.93 20.71 -25.04
C TRP A 547 48.23 20.37 -25.77
N ASN A 548 48.45 20.95 -26.95
CA ASN A 548 49.52 20.55 -27.86
C ASN A 548 50.91 20.55 -27.20
N SER A 549 51.23 21.55 -26.37
CA SER A 549 52.53 21.63 -25.68
C SER A 549 52.87 20.37 -24.86
N THR A 550 51.88 19.76 -24.20
CA THR A 550 52.10 18.56 -23.37
C THR A 550 52.37 17.34 -24.24
N PHE A 551 51.63 17.18 -25.35
CA PHE A 551 51.83 16.07 -26.27
C PHE A 551 53.17 16.17 -27.02
N ILE A 552 53.61 17.39 -27.37
CA ILE A 552 54.91 17.65 -28.00
C ILE A 552 56.08 17.38 -27.04
N GLU A 553 55.94 17.71 -25.75
CA GLU A 553 57.02 17.53 -24.78
C GLU A 553 57.13 16.10 -24.24
N GLU A 554 56.01 15.47 -23.90
CA GLU A 554 55.99 14.20 -23.15
C GLU A 554 55.71 12.98 -24.03
N TYR A 555 55.07 13.16 -25.20
CA TYR A 555 54.57 12.05 -26.01
C TYR A 555 55.01 12.08 -27.47
N LYS A 556 56.04 12.87 -27.81
CA LYS A 556 56.60 12.98 -29.17
C LYS A 556 57.04 11.64 -29.79
N ASP A 557 57.47 10.70 -28.96
CA ASP A 557 57.96 9.38 -29.39
C ASP A 557 56.83 8.38 -29.70
N PHE A 558 55.57 8.75 -29.45
CA PHE A 558 54.40 7.94 -29.72
C PHE A 558 53.68 8.41 -30.98
N ASP A 559 53.37 7.47 -31.88
CA ASP A 559 52.58 7.78 -33.08
C ASP A 559 51.13 8.15 -32.72
N ARG A 560 50.59 7.52 -31.66
CA ARG A 560 49.23 7.72 -31.16
C ARG A 560 49.18 7.74 -29.62
N VAL A 561 48.52 8.76 -29.08
CA VAL A 561 48.17 8.84 -27.66
C VAL A 561 46.68 8.74 -27.51
N LYS A 562 46.21 7.66 -26.88
CA LYS A 562 44.78 7.46 -26.61
C LYS A 562 44.42 7.96 -25.22
N VAL A 563 43.43 8.84 -25.13
CA VAL A 563 42.92 9.40 -23.88
C VAL A 563 41.51 8.89 -23.63
N ASP A 564 41.29 8.19 -22.51
CA ASP A 564 39.98 7.63 -22.14
C ASP A 564 39.32 8.45 -21.01
N GLY A 565 38.05 8.82 -21.20
CA GLY A 565 37.21 9.47 -20.18
C GLY A 565 35.87 8.75 -19.97
N THR A 566 35.20 9.05 -18.86
CA THR A 566 33.89 8.46 -18.53
C THR A 566 32.85 9.51 -18.17
N ALA A 567 31.59 9.24 -18.50
CA ALA A 567 30.46 10.06 -18.08
C ALA A 567 29.38 9.16 -17.49
N THR A 568 28.79 9.59 -16.37
CA THR A 568 27.80 8.82 -15.61
C THR A 568 26.55 9.64 -15.33
N LEU A 569 25.39 9.06 -15.61
CA LEU A 569 24.09 9.60 -15.28
C LEU A 569 23.58 8.91 -14.02
N PHE A 570 23.29 9.69 -12.98
CA PHE A 570 22.83 9.17 -11.69
C PHE A 570 21.80 10.12 -11.06
N LEU A 571 21.03 9.59 -10.11
CA LEU A 571 20.03 10.36 -9.36
C LEU A 571 20.56 10.70 -7.96
N ARG A 572 20.45 11.97 -7.57
CA ARG A 572 20.67 12.42 -6.20
C ARG A 572 19.32 12.81 -5.59
N THR A 573 18.84 12.00 -4.67
CA THR A 573 17.56 12.21 -3.96
C THR A 573 17.70 11.93 -2.48
N HIS A 574 16.88 12.60 -1.67
CA HIS A 574 16.72 12.34 -0.24
C HIS A 574 15.55 11.39 0.05
N VAL A 575 14.83 10.95 -1.00
CA VAL A 575 13.63 10.11 -0.92
C VAL A 575 14.01 8.68 -1.35
N PRO A 576 13.99 7.69 -0.44
CA PRO A 576 14.48 6.34 -0.73
C PRO A 576 13.55 5.52 -1.63
N THR A 577 12.31 5.97 -1.85
CA THR A 577 11.32 5.32 -2.71
C THR A 577 11.47 5.68 -4.18
N ILE A 578 12.36 6.62 -4.51
CA ILE A 578 12.65 7.04 -5.88
C ILE A 578 14.01 6.48 -6.27
N ASN A 579 14.02 5.57 -7.22
CA ASN A 579 15.20 4.87 -7.66
C ASN A 579 15.45 5.08 -9.16
N MET A 580 16.72 5.16 -9.54
CA MET A 580 17.14 5.24 -10.93
C MET A 580 18.39 4.40 -11.13
N ARG A 581 18.44 3.66 -12.24
CA ARG A 581 19.62 2.89 -12.61
C ARG A 581 20.71 3.85 -13.08
N ASN A 582 21.94 3.67 -12.58
CA ASN A 582 23.08 4.46 -13.06
C ASN A 582 23.48 4.01 -14.47
N HIS A 583 23.67 4.96 -15.38
CA HIS A 583 24.13 4.70 -16.75
C HIS A 583 25.51 5.33 -16.96
N THR A 584 26.49 4.54 -17.38
CA THR A 584 27.86 5.00 -17.62
C THR A 584 28.23 4.79 -19.09
N VAL A 585 28.72 5.84 -19.74
CA VAL A 585 29.29 5.77 -21.10
C VAL A 585 30.77 6.14 -21.06
N ARG A 586 31.53 5.60 -22.01
CA ARG A 586 32.96 5.88 -22.17
C ARG A 586 33.17 6.61 -23.49
N PHE A 587 34.05 7.61 -23.46
CA PHE A 587 34.52 8.30 -24.65
C PHE A 587 36.04 8.24 -24.71
N SER A 588 36.60 8.32 -25.90
CA SER A 588 38.05 8.34 -26.07
C SER A 588 38.48 9.26 -27.20
N VAL A 589 39.67 9.81 -27.08
CA VAL A 589 40.33 10.64 -28.09
C VAL A 589 41.60 9.92 -28.53
N ASP A 590 41.74 9.66 -29.82
CA ASP A 590 43.01 9.26 -30.42
C ASP A 590 43.71 10.55 -30.89
N VAL A 591 44.79 10.91 -30.21
CA VAL A 591 45.62 12.08 -30.51
C VAL A 591 46.84 11.60 -31.29
N ASP A 592 46.83 11.80 -32.60
CA ASP A 592 47.88 11.36 -33.51
C ASP A 592 48.95 12.45 -33.68
N SER A 593 50.22 12.04 -33.74
CA SER A 593 51.32 12.94 -34.07
C SER A 593 51.23 13.33 -35.55
N GLU A 594 51.31 14.63 -35.84
CA GLU A 594 51.34 15.10 -37.24
C GLU A 594 52.69 14.70 -37.86
N LEU A 595 52.69 13.54 -38.51
CA LEU A 595 53.81 13.07 -39.32
C LEU A 595 53.88 13.92 -40.58
N THR A 596 54.85 14.82 -40.68
CA THR A 596 55.32 15.33 -41.97
C THR A 596 55.61 14.14 -42.87
N GLU A 597 54.86 13.99 -43.97
CA GLU A 597 55.17 13.00 -44.99
C GLU A 597 56.59 13.29 -45.52
N GLU A 598 57.58 12.49 -45.12
CA GLU A 598 58.74 12.31 -45.97
C GLU A 598 58.22 11.66 -47.25
N GLN A 599 57.96 12.48 -48.26
CA GLN A 599 57.66 12.00 -49.61
C GLN A 599 58.72 10.96 -49.98
N PRO A 600 58.34 9.72 -50.33
CA PRO A 600 59.31 8.77 -50.82
C PRO A 600 59.93 9.38 -52.07
N ALA A 601 61.25 9.54 -52.09
CA ALA A 601 61.96 10.12 -53.23
C ALA A 601 61.54 9.40 -54.51
N GLU A 602 60.76 10.10 -55.36
CA GLU A 602 60.43 9.61 -56.69
C GLU A 602 61.75 9.52 -57.46
N ILE A 603 62.25 8.30 -57.66
CA ILE A 603 63.44 8.08 -58.47
C ILE A 603 63.07 8.47 -59.90
N ALA A 604 63.65 9.57 -60.36
CA ALA A 604 63.32 10.16 -61.65
C ALA A 604 63.55 9.15 -62.80
N LEU A 605 62.53 8.94 -63.63
CA LEU A 605 62.45 7.95 -64.71
C LEU A 605 63.68 7.91 -65.65
N TRP A 606 64.40 9.02 -65.78
CA TRP A 606 65.63 9.09 -66.57
C TRP A 606 66.76 8.21 -66.01
N LEU A 607 66.87 8.03 -64.68
CA LEU A 607 67.87 7.15 -64.08
C LEU A 607 67.60 5.68 -64.41
N VAL A 608 66.32 5.27 -64.50
CA VAL A 608 65.93 3.93 -64.97
C VAL A 608 66.28 3.75 -66.45
N LEU A 609 66.00 4.77 -67.29
CA LEU A 609 66.36 4.73 -68.71
C LEU A 609 67.88 4.65 -68.93
N VAL A 610 68.67 5.39 -68.16
CA VAL A 610 70.14 5.35 -68.23
C VAL A 610 70.67 4.00 -67.77
N ALA A 611 70.11 3.41 -66.70
CA ALA A 611 70.49 2.08 -66.23
C ALA A 611 70.18 0.98 -67.27
N VAL A 612 69.02 1.05 -67.93
CA VAL A 612 68.63 0.12 -69.00
C VAL A 612 69.54 0.29 -70.23
N ALA A 613 69.85 1.52 -70.63
CA ALA A 613 70.74 1.79 -71.75
C ALA A 613 72.17 1.29 -71.47
N ALA A 614 72.70 1.53 -70.26
CA ALA A 614 74.00 1.03 -69.84
C ALA A 614 74.03 -0.52 -69.78
N GLY A 615 72.96 -1.14 -69.27
CA GLY A 615 72.80 -2.58 -69.26
C GLY A 615 72.77 -3.21 -70.66
N LEU A 616 72.06 -2.59 -71.60
CA LEU A 616 72.03 -3.03 -73.00
C LEU A 616 73.37 -2.84 -73.70
N LEU A 617 74.10 -1.76 -73.41
CA LEU A 617 75.45 -1.53 -73.93
C LEU A 617 76.44 -2.58 -73.45
N LEU A 618 76.40 -2.90 -72.14
CA LEU A 618 77.22 -3.95 -71.54
C LEU A 618 76.89 -5.32 -72.16
N LEU A 619 75.60 -5.64 -72.32
CA LEU A 619 75.15 -6.89 -72.94
C LEU A 619 75.62 -6.99 -74.39
N GLY A 620 75.51 -5.91 -75.17
CA GLY A 620 75.99 -5.85 -76.55
C GLY A 620 77.50 -6.09 -76.65
N LEU A 621 78.27 -5.53 -75.72
CA LEU A 621 79.73 -5.69 -75.66
C LEU A 621 80.12 -7.14 -75.29
N ILE A 622 79.38 -7.76 -74.36
CA ILE A 622 79.54 -9.18 -74.02
C ILE A 622 79.20 -10.08 -75.22
N ILE A 623 78.10 -9.80 -75.95
CA ILE A 623 77.73 -10.56 -77.16
C ILE A 623 78.80 -10.43 -78.24
N LEU A 624 79.36 -9.22 -78.45
CA LEU A 624 80.45 -8.99 -79.38
C LEU A 624 81.73 -9.76 -78.99
N LEU A 625 82.07 -9.78 -77.70
CA LEU A 625 83.18 -10.58 -77.18
C LEU A 625 82.94 -12.08 -77.39
N LEU A 626 81.75 -12.59 -77.08
CA LEU A 626 81.39 -14.00 -77.25
C LEU A 626 81.30 -14.41 -78.74
N TRP A 627 80.95 -13.49 -79.63
CA TRP A 627 80.96 -13.70 -81.08
C TRP A 627 82.38 -13.72 -81.65
N LYS A 628 83.26 -12.83 -81.16
CA LYS A 628 84.68 -12.79 -81.58
C LYS A 628 85.50 -13.97 -81.01
N CYS A 629 85.01 -14.62 -79.96
CA CYS A 629 85.59 -15.83 -79.38
C CYS A 629 84.99 -17.15 -79.95
N ASP A 630 84.29 -17.10 -81.09
CA ASP A 630 83.79 -18.28 -81.82
C ASP A 630 82.87 -19.23 -81.01
N PHE A 631 82.24 -18.74 -79.94
CA PHE A 631 81.47 -19.56 -79.00
C PHE A 631 80.11 -20.06 -79.56
N PHE A 632 79.60 -19.44 -80.64
CA PHE A 632 78.27 -19.74 -81.21
C PHE A 632 78.29 -20.63 -82.47
N GLN A 633 79.32 -21.47 -82.66
CA GLN A 633 79.26 -22.58 -83.62
C GLN A 633 78.90 -23.89 -82.92
N ARG A 634 77.68 -24.40 -83.15
CA ARG A 634 77.26 -25.75 -82.72
C ARG A 634 77.09 -26.70 -83.90
N THR A 635 78.00 -27.67 -83.97
CA THR A 635 77.94 -28.90 -84.76
C THR A 635 76.90 -29.88 -84.21
N ARG A 636 76.07 -30.46 -85.10
CA ARG A 636 75.09 -31.52 -84.82
C ARG A 636 75.76 -32.91 -84.86
N TYR A 637 75.45 -33.80 -83.90
CA TYR A 637 75.65 -35.25 -84.02
C TYR A 637 74.48 -36.05 -83.43
N TYR A 638 74.22 -37.21 -84.05
CA TYR A 638 73.07 -38.12 -83.92
C TYR A 638 73.11 -39.08 -82.70
N ARG A 639 71.89 -39.48 -82.26
CA ARG A 639 71.40 -40.77 -81.69
C ARG A 639 72.22 -41.54 -80.63
N ILE A 640 71.57 -41.94 -79.53
CA ILE A 640 70.99 -43.30 -79.27
C ILE A 640 70.13 -43.26 -77.98
N MET A 641 69.01 -43.97 -78.00
CA MET A 641 67.97 -44.14 -76.95
C MET A 641 68.29 -45.37 -76.05
N PRO A 642 67.65 -45.58 -74.88
CA PRO A 642 66.36 -46.28 -74.89
C PRO A 642 65.31 -45.88 -73.83
N LYS A 643 64.08 -46.23 -74.24
CA LYS A 643 62.74 -46.23 -73.63
C LYS A 643 62.65 -46.73 -72.19
N TYR A 644 61.63 -46.27 -71.44
CA TYR A 644 60.54 -47.09 -70.88
C TYR A 644 59.27 -46.25 -70.59
N HIS A 645 58.16 -46.96 -70.44
CA HIS A 645 56.79 -46.62 -70.81
C HIS A 645 55.96 -45.82 -69.80
N ALA A 646 54.97 -45.12 -70.35
CA ALA A 646 53.86 -44.46 -69.68
C ALA A 646 52.81 -45.43 -69.13
N VAL A 647 52.13 -45.05 -68.04
CA VAL A 647 50.80 -45.52 -67.67
C VAL A 647 49.96 -44.34 -67.16
N ARG A 648 48.81 -44.11 -67.80
CA ARG A 648 47.69 -43.26 -67.34
C ARG A 648 46.68 -44.15 -66.63
N ILE A 649 46.10 -43.72 -65.50
CA ILE A 649 44.79 -44.21 -65.01
C ILE A 649 43.97 -43.04 -64.45
N ARG A 650 42.65 -43.20 -64.65
CA ARG A 650 41.52 -42.27 -64.63
C ARG A 650 41.08 -41.75 -63.24
N GLN A 651 40.37 -40.64 -63.35
CA GLN A 651 39.46 -39.97 -62.42
C GLN A 651 38.16 -40.78 -62.20
N ASP A 652 37.71 -40.91 -60.94
CA ASP A 652 36.30 -40.77 -60.49
C ASP A 652 36.12 -41.25 -59.03
N GLN A 653 35.63 -40.36 -58.15
CA GLN A 653 34.40 -40.50 -57.35
C GLN A 653 34.27 -39.40 -56.29
N ARG A 654 33.07 -38.81 -56.22
CA ARG A 654 32.57 -37.88 -55.20
C ARG A 654 32.23 -38.64 -53.91
N TYR A 655 32.58 -38.10 -52.73
CA TYR A 655 31.64 -37.80 -51.63
C TYR A 655 32.33 -37.04 -50.47
N GLN A 656 31.56 -36.14 -49.84
CA GLN A 656 31.85 -35.18 -48.74
C GLN A 656 31.74 -35.84 -47.33
N PRO A 657 31.59 -35.11 -46.20
CA PRO A 657 32.35 -34.01 -45.57
C PRO A 657 32.67 -34.25 -44.06
N GLY A 658 33.35 -33.29 -43.43
CA GLY A 658 33.45 -33.11 -41.97
C GLY A 658 34.81 -33.53 -41.38
N ALA A 659 35.31 -33.00 -40.28
CA ALA A 659 35.08 -31.81 -39.49
C ALA A 659 36.24 -31.80 -38.44
N LEU A 660 36.58 -30.62 -37.92
CA LEU A 660 37.26 -30.38 -36.64
C LEU A 660 38.78 -30.71 -36.50
N LEU A 661 39.53 -29.60 -36.40
CA LEU A 661 40.73 -29.33 -35.58
C LEU A 661 40.81 -30.13 -34.24
N PRO A 662 41.97 -30.17 -33.51
CA PRO A 662 43.22 -29.43 -33.71
C PRO A 662 44.54 -30.25 -33.58
N ARG A 663 45.61 -29.67 -34.13
CA ARG A 663 47.01 -29.92 -33.76
C ARG A 663 47.33 -29.30 -32.40
N ARG A 664 47.98 -30.05 -31.51
CA ARG A 664 49.35 -29.76 -31.01
C ARG A 664 49.82 -30.79 -29.99
N ARG A 665 50.88 -31.50 -30.38
CA ARG A 665 51.76 -32.30 -29.51
C ARG A 665 52.46 -31.41 -28.48
N LYS A 666 52.61 -31.88 -27.24
CA LYS A 666 53.84 -31.68 -26.45
C LYS A 666 54.04 -32.81 -25.42
N LYS A 667 55.22 -33.42 -25.56
CA LYS A 667 56.14 -34.04 -24.58
C LYS A 667 55.66 -35.21 -23.69
N HIS A 668 56.40 -36.31 -23.86
CA HIS A 668 56.52 -37.44 -22.93
C HIS A 668 57.25 -37.03 -21.65
N TRP A 669 56.86 -37.64 -20.52
CA TRP A 669 57.76 -38.31 -19.58
C TRP A 669 57.02 -39.47 -18.89
N VAL A 670 57.83 -40.42 -18.45
CA VAL A 670 57.58 -41.79 -18.00
C VAL A 670 57.09 -41.80 -16.55
N THR A 671 56.17 -42.70 -16.18
CA THR A 671 56.36 -43.76 -15.15
C THR A 671 55.05 -44.54 -14.94
N LYS A 672 55.23 -45.72 -14.39
CA LYS A 672 54.42 -46.93 -14.43
C LYS A 672 53.63 -47.07 -13.12
N TRP A 673 52.52 -47.81 -13.17
CA TRP A 673 51.87 -48.60 -12.10
C TRP A 673 50.49 -48.17 -11.57
N GLN A 674 49.67 -49.23 -11.46
CA GLN A 674 48.57 -49.52 -10.52
C GLN A 674 47.15 -49.05 -10.86
N GLU A 675 46.38 -50.00 -11.41
CA GLU A 675 45.02 -50.32 -10.93
C GLU A 675 45.05 -50.55 -9.40
N PRO A 676 43.99 -50.22 -8.65
CA PRO A 676 42.85 -51.13 -8.54
C PRO A 676 41.44 -50.49 -8.50
N GLU A 677 40.50 -51.30 -8.95
CA GLU A 677 39.17 -51.59 -8.38
C GLU A 677 38.14 -50.47 -8.10
N LYS A 678 37.01 -50.61 -8.80
CA LYS A 678 35.61 -50.70 -8.32
C LYS A 678 35.28 -50.00 -6.99
N TYR A 679 34.19 -49.22 -6.96
CA TYR A 679 32.84 -49.70 -6.61
C TYR A 679 31.81 -48.56 -6.75
N TYR A 680 30.63 -48.92 -7.28
CA TYR A 680 29.32 -48.23 -7.33
C TYR A 680 29.17 -46.90 -8.05
#